data_AF-A0A0D9V363-F1
#
_entry.id   AF-A0A0D9V363-F1
#
_cell.length_a   1.000
_cell.length_b   1.000
_cell.length_c   1.000
_cell.angle_alpha   90.00
_cell.angle_beta   90.00
_cell.angle_gamma   90.00
#
_symmetry.space_group_name_H-M   'P 1'
#
loop_
_entity.id
_entity.type
_entity.pdbx_description
1 polymer ?
#
loop_
_entity_poly.entity_id
_entity_poly.type
_entity_poly.pdbx_seq_one_letter_code
_entity_poly.pdbx_strand_id
1 'polypeptide(L)'
;MQAMVVGVSLIGMPSLAPSGFLCGVAGMLVLGAVYWAAERYWLGPRRVAGKLLAQGLCGTAYRFPFGDLPENARRSEVALARPMPLCHDIAPRVVPFLHDIVEKHVNQFMMFIGLSYLRAYNTELNVGNVCITWFRTMPRVVVAEPELVRDILSDKFGHFKKFSAERVGKLLALGLASYDGEKWETHRRILNPAFHLEKLKRMLPAFSTCCSEMIGRWDSKLAGCDGPCELDIWQEFRNLTGDVISRAAFGSSFMEGRRIFQLQDEQIERVMKDIQYIQMPGYLYLPTENNRRMKENNREIKELLRGIIEKRNRTIENSEFISDDVLGLMLKANMDSGEPSNLRMSMEDVMEECKLFYMAGMDTTAVLLTWTLVALSMHPEWQDRAREEVLSVFGRNKPNFDGLGRLKTASITMILHEVLRLYPPSITMHRRTSKDMQIGGITLPAGIGIEVPIVLIHHNTYVWGEDAHEFKPERFADGISKATKVDQAAFFPFGWGPRICIGQNFALLEAKMALCSILQNFEFRLSPSYIHAPQPVVAVTLHPQYGAITLSAGIGIEVSIIQIHHNTYVWGENVHEFKPERLADGISKVAKDDQTLFFPFGWGPRICIGQNFALLEAKMALCSILQNFEFRLLPSYIQLSMRLRLDYDHLRCMADPVAAGGFSVFYECAQAELSHAGVGAVSSMPWSILAYGLLGLVVRWQAGLLLHWLWLRPRPRRLELALRAQGLRGTSYRFLVGYLREHRRLKREACARPLPLRYHDIAPRVVPFFYNTVRAHGKTCVSWFGPTPRVTIVDPDLAKDVMSNKSGHFEKPKFEGLTKLLNDGLPNHEGEKWKILNPAFHLEKLKRMLPAFSACCEELVSRWMEHLGSDDSYELDVWPEMQSLTGDVISRTAFGSNYLEGRRIFQLIEEQVERIIKSIKKTIIPGYMFFPTKNNRRMHQIKKEIDSILRGLIDKRMQAMEKDETTKEDLLGMLLESNMRHTAENGQPSQGLTIEEVIEECKLFYFAGMETTSVLLTWTMLLLSMHPEWQDRAREEILGLFGKNRPEYECLSRLKIVMMILYEVLRLYPPAVTLIRQTYKQMEIGGITYPAGVIIELPVLLIHHDSDIWGSDVHEFKPERFAEGISKASKDTGAFLPFGWGPRICLGQNFALLEAKMALCMILQSFKLELAPAYTHAPEEIATLRPVHGAQIKLRAV
;
A
#
# COMPACT_ATOMS: atom_id res chain seq x y z
N MET A 1 2.01 36.49 -24.14
CA MET A 1 0.75 37.25 -23.91
C MET A 1 1.06 38.70 -23.54
N GLN A 2 1.99 39.35 -24.27
CA GLN A 2 2.45 40.73 -24.03
C GLN A 2 2.66 41.54 -25.31
N ALA A 3 2.39 40.98 -26.50
CA ALA A 3 2.57 41.65 -27.79
C ALA A 3 1.24 42.13 -28.41
N MET A 4 0.16 42.23 -27.64
CA MET A 4 -1.18 42.50 -28.18
C MET A 4 -1.92 43.63 -27.44
N VAL A 5 -1.19 44.61 -26.90
CA VAL A 5 -1.77 45.74 -26.14
C VAL A 5 -1.35 47.12 -26.66
N VAL A 6 -0.48 47.24 -27.67
CA VAL A 6 -0.09 48.56 -28.18
C VAL A 6 -0.74 48.80 -29.54
N GLY A 7 -1.76 49.67 -29.54
CA GLY A 7 -2.18 50.39 -30.74
C GLY A 7 -3.67 50.35 -31.04
N VAL A 8 -4.54 50.91 -30.17
CA VAL A 8 -5.73 51.64 -30.61
C VAL A 8 -6.07 52.69 -29.54
N SER A 9 -5.74 53.95 -29.80
CA SER A 9 -6.37 55.11 -29.18
C SER A 9 -7.03 55.94 -30.29
N LEU A 10 -8.27 56.35 -30.02
CA LEU A 10 -9.05 57.44 -30.65
C LEU A 10 -9.81 57.12 -31.96
N ILE A 11 -11.13 56.90 -31.87
CA ILE A 11 -12.22 57.89 -32.11
C ILE A 11 -13.59 57.16 -31.98
N GLY A 12 -14.57 57.83 -31.36
CA GLY A 12 -15.74 57.24 -30.71
C GLY A 12 -16.87 56.69 -31.59
N MET A 13 -17.65 55.77 -31.01
CA MET A 13 -19.00 55.35 -31.43
C MET A 13 -19.80 54.75 -30.25
N PRO A 14 -21.15 54.76 -30.31
CA PRO A 14 -22.04 54.63 -29.15
C PRO A 14 -22.37 53.18 -28.73
N SER A 15 -22.93 53.07 -27.52
CA SER A 15 -23.23 51.89 -26.71
C SER A 15 -23.79 50.65 -27.46
N LEU A 16 -22.99 49.58 -27.53
CA LEU A 16 -23.39 48.22 -27.92
C LEU A 16 -23.77 47.37 -26.70
N ALA A 17 -24.84 46.57 -26.84
CA ALA A 17 -25.37 45.73 -25.77
C ALA A 17 -24.38 44.63 -25.31
N PRO A 18 -24.23 44.39 -24.00
CA PRO A 18 -23.08 43.67 -23.42
C PRO A 18 -23.07 42.13 -23.60
N SER A 19 -24.17 41.50 -24.06
CA SER A 19 -24.31 40.03 -24.03
C SER A 19 -23.62 39.29 -25.19
N GLY A 20 -23.53 39.88 -26.39
CA GLY A 20 -22.88 39.25 -27.56
C GLY A 20 -21.34 39.26 -27.47
N PHE A 21 -20.78 40.31 -26.86
CA PHE A 21 -19.33 40.46 -26.67
C PHE A 21 -18.80 39.46 -25.63
N LEU A 22 -19.55 39.22 -24.54
CA LEU A 22 -19.20 38.27 -23.48
C LEU A 22 -19.16 36.81 -23.97
N CYS A 23 -20.07 36.41 -24.87
CA CYS A 23 -20.07 35.06 -25.44
C CYS A 23 -18.89 34.81 -26.40
N GLY A 24 -18.51 35.82 -27.20
CA GLY A 24 -17.31 35.75 -28.06
C GLY A 24 -16.01 35.66 -27.26
N VAL A 25 -15.91 36.45 -26.18
CA VAL A 25 -14.78 36.38 -25.24
C VAL A 25 -14.72 35.03 -24.54
N ALA A 26 -15.85 34.46 -24.09
CA ALA A 26 -15.89 33.14 -23.47
C ALA A 26 -15.44 32.01 -24.43
N GLY A 27 -15.85 32.06 -25.70
CA GLY A 27 -15.40 31.11 -26.72
C GLY A 27 -13.90 31.20 -26.99
N MET A 28 -13.34 32.42 -27.10
CA MET A 28 -11.90 32.63 -27.24
C MET A 28 -11.12 32.19 -25.99
N LEU A 29 -11.68 32.37 -24.78
CA LEU A 29 -11.07 31.91 -23.54
C LEU A 29 -11.03 30.38 -23.46
N VAL A 30 -12.07 29.68 -23.90
CA VAL A 30 -12.11 28.20 -23.92
C VAL A 30 -11.13 27.64 -24.96
N LEU A 31 -11.13 28.18 -26.18
CA LEU A 31 -10.15 27.79 -27.22
C LEU A 31 -8.72 28.13 -26.78
N GLY A 32 -8.52 29.29 -26.17
CA GLY A 32 -7.27 29.69 -25.56
C GLY A 32 -6.83 28.74 -24.45
N ALA A 33 -7.76 28.28 -23.60
CA ALA A 33 -7.47 27.31 -22.54
C ALA A 33 -7.14 25.91 -23.05
N VAL A 34 -7.84 25.43 -24.10
CA VAL A 34 -7.57 24.14 -24.75
C VAL A 34 -6.23 24.17 -25.47
N TYR A 35 -5.95 25.24 -26.24
CA TYR A 35 -4.65 25.44 -26.88
C TYR A 35 -3.55 25.54 -25.83
N TRP A 36 -3.74 26.34 -24.76
CA TRP A 36 -2.79 26.44 -23.66
C TRP A 36 -2.54 25.10 -22.97
N ALA A 37 -3.57 24.28 -22.76
CA ALA A 37 -3.43 22.96 -22.16
C ALA A 37 -2.71 21.97 -23.10
N ALA A 38 -3.07 21.94 -24.38
CA ALA A 38 -2.38 21.11 -25.38
C ALA A 38 -0.91 21.51 -25.53
N GLU A 39 -0.64 22.81 -25.57
CA GLU A 39 0.70 23.38 -25.66
C GLU A 39 1.53 23.07 -24.40
N ARG A 40 0.96 23.27 -23.21
CA ARG A 40 1.66 23.07 -21.93
C ARG A 40 1.92 21.60 -21.59
N TYR A 41 0.98 20.71 -21.91
CA TYR A 41 1.02 19.33 -21.43
C TYR A 41 1.40 18.31 -22.49
N TRP A 42 1.30 18.63 -23.79
CA TRP A 42 1.57 17.67 -24.88
C TRP A 42 2.56 18.20 -25.93
N LEU A 43 2.22 19.26 -26.65
CA LEU A 43 3.00 19.74 -27.81
C LEU A 43 4.34 20.37 -27.41
N GLY A 44 4.35 21.20 -26.35
CA GLY A 44 5.56 21.80 -25.80
C GLY A 44 6.57 20.75 -25.33
N PRO A 45 6.18 19.81 -24.43
CA PRO A 45 7.06 18.74 -23.98
C PRO A 45 7.65 17.89 -25.12
N ARG A 46 6.85 17.56 -26.15
CA ARG A 46 7.34 16.83 -27.33
C ARG A 46 8.40 17.61 -28.12
N ARG A 47 8.23 18.92 -28.30
CA ARG A 47 9.22 19.76 -28.98
C ARG A 47 10.52 19.86 -28.18
N VAL A 48 10.42 20.01 -26.86
CA VAL A 48 11.60 20.03 -25.97
C VAL A 48 12.35 18.70 -26.06
N ALA A 49 11.67 17.57 -26.01
CA ALA A 49 12.31 16.27 -26.18
C ALA A 49 12.92 16.08 -27.57
N GLY A 50 12.24 16.51 -28.64
CA GLY A 50 12.82 16.50 -29.98
C GLY A 50 14.14 17.28 -30.06
N LYS A 51 14.22 18.45 -29.41
CA LYS A 51 15.46 19.25 -29.33
C LYS A 51 16.58 18.57 -28.55
N LEU A 52 16.25 17.83 -27.48
CA LEU A 52 17.25 17.12 -26.67
C LEU A 52 17.74 15.85 -27.37
N LEU A 53 16.83 15.07 -27.97
CA LEU A 53 17.16 13.89 -28.77
C LEU A 53 17.99 14.25 -30.00
N ALA A 54 17.73 15.39 -30.65
CA ALA A 54 18.51 15.89 -31.78
C ALA A 54 19.97 16.23 -31.41
N GLN A 55 20.27 16.40 -30.12
CA GLN A 55 21.63 16.62 -29.61
C GLN A 55 22.34 15.30 -29.23
N GLY A 56 21.77 14.15 -29.58
CA GLY A 56 22.35 12.83 -29.32
C GLY A 56 22.06 12.25 -27.93
N LEU A 57 21.24 12.93 -27.11
CA LEU A 57 20.85 12.41 -25.80
C LEU A 57 19.94 11.19 -25.94
N CYS A 58 20.25 10.14 -25.21
CA CYS A 58 19.42 8.94 -25.11
C CYS A 58 18.41 9.04 -23.95
N GLY A 59 17.39 8.19 -23.91
CA GLY A 59 16.42 8.21 -22.82
C GLY A 59 15.09 7.53 -23.13
N THR A 60 14.14 7.68 -22.21
CA THR A 60 12.80 7.09 -22.35
C THR A 60 11.91 7.91 -23.29
N ALA A 61 11.00 7.23 -23.99
CA ALA A 61 10.03 7.89 -24.85
C ALA A 61 8.91 8.57 -24.02
N TYR A 62 8.45 9.72 -24.49
CA TYR A 62 7.35 10.46 -23.86
C TYR A 62 6.05 9.65 -23.76
N ARG A 63 5.50 9.51 -22.54
CA ARG A 63 4.24 8.78 -22.24
C ARG A 63 3.23 9.67 -21.52
N PHE A 64 2.24 10.20 -22.23
CA PHE A 64 1.17 11.01 -21.61
C PHE A 64 0.16 10.15 -20.83
N PRO A 65 -0.34 10.60 -19.65
CA PRO A 65 0.02 11.83 -18.93
C PRO A 65 1.07 11.63 -17.82
N PHE A 66 1.48 10.39 -17.54
CA PHE A 66 2.22 10.04 -16.33
C PHE A 66 3.75 9.91 -16.52
N GLY A 67 4.25 9.98 -17.75
CA GLY A 67 5.67 9.82 -18.06
C GLY A 67 6.16 8.44 -17.65
N ASP A 68 7.29 8.41 -16.97
CA ASP A 68 7.94 7.19 -16.48
C ASP A 68 7.47 6.76 -15.08
N LEU A 69 6.60 7.53 -14.42
CA LEU A 69 6.14 7.22 -13.06
C LEU A 69 5.62 5.79 -12.87
N PRO A 70 4.76 5.24 -13.76
CA PRO A 70 4.27 3.87 -13.58
C PRO A 70 5.36 2.82 -13.73
N GLU A 71 6.34 3.06 -14.61
CA GLU A 71 7.46 2.13 -14.85
C GLU A 71 8.46 2.18 -13.70
N ASN A 72 8.77 3.38 -13.21
CA ASN A 72 9.58 3.58 -12.02
C ASN A 72 8.95 2.89 -10.80
N ALA A 73 7.66 3.13 -10.56
CA ALA A 73 6.92 2.50 -9.45
C ALA A 73 6.94 0.97 -9.53
N ARG A 74 6.68 0.41 -10.72
CA ARG A 74 6.72 -1.04 -10.95
C ARG A 74 8.09 -1.63 -10.64
N ARG A 75 9.18 -0.98 -11.08
CA ARG A 75 10.53 -1.48 -10.82
C ARG A 75 10.93 -1.36 -9.36
N SER A 76 10.60 -0.25 -8.72
CA SER A 76 10.80 -0.08 -7.27
C SER A 76 10.03 -1.14 -6.49
N GLU A 77 8.77 -1.44 -6.84
CA GLU A 77 7.98 -2.47 -6.16
C GLU A 77 8.62 -3.86 -6.29
N VAL A 78 9.09 -4.22 -7.49
CA VAL A 78 9.82 -5.48 -7.71
C VAL A 78 11.12 -5.54 -6.92
N ALA A 79 11.90 -4.45 -6.91
CA ALA A 79 13.17 -4.40 -6.19
C ALA A 79 12.96 -4.49 -4.67
N LEU A 80 11.91 -3.87 -4.13
CA LEU A 80 11.61 -3.84 -2.70
C LEU A 80 10.87 -5.09 -2.18
N ALA A 81 10.34 -5.94 -3.06
CA ALA A 81 9.61 -7.15 -2.68
C ALA A 81 10.50 -8.29 -2.12
N ARG A 82 11.82 -8.20 -2.28
CA ARG A 82 12.77 -9.23 -1.83
C ARG A 82 13.86 -8.58 -0.98
N PRO A 83 14.41 -9.23 0.06
CA PRO A 83 15.65 -8.79 0.68
C PRO A 83 16.84 -8.81 -0.28
N MET A 84 17.90 -8.05 0.01
CA MET A 84 19.17 -8.14 -0.71
C MET A 84 20.22 -8.89 0.14
N PRO A 85 21.23 -9.53 -0.49
CA PRO A 85 22.36 -10.08 0.26
C PRO A 85 23.07 -8.99 1.06
N LEU A 86 23.83 -9.38 2.08
CA LEU A 86 24.70 -8.49 2.86
C LEU A 86 25.84 -7.96 1.98
N CYS A 87 25.57 -6.91 1.22
CA CYS A 87 26.53 -6.19 0.39
C CYS A 87 26.19 -4.70 0.32
N HIS A 88 27.16 -3.87 -0.08
CA HIS A 88 26.97 -2.42 -0.18
C HIS A 88 26.54 -1.96 -1.59
N ASP A 89 26.33 -2.86 -2.55
CA ASP A 89 25.78 -2.49 -3.86
C ASP A 89 24.25 -2.35 -3.80
N ILE A 90 23.82 -1.18 -3.34
CA ILE A 90 22.40 -0.89 -3.10
C ILE A 90 21.71 -0.23 -4.29
N ALA A 91 22.45 0.28 -5.27
CA ALA A 91 21.91 1.06 -6.38
C ALA A 91 20.85 0.31 -7.22
N PRO A 92 21.03 -0.99 -7.56
CA PRO A 92 20.02 -1.77 -8.27
C PRO A 92 18.70 -1.92 -7.49
N ARG A 93 18.75 -1.86 -6.16
CA ARG A 93 17.57 -1.94 -5.29
C ARG A 93 16.89 -0.60 -5.13
N VAL A 94 17.67 0.44 -4.84
CA VAL A 94 17.16 1.75 -4.40
C VAL A 94 16.68 2.59 -5.58
N VAL A 95 17.37 2.53 -6.72
CA VAL A 95 17.00 3.28 -7.93
C VAL A 95 16.98 2.40 -9.18
N PRO A 96 16.25 1.26 -9.19
CA PRO A 96 16.30 0.25 -10.26
C PRO A 96 15.99 0.82 -11.65
N PHE A 97 15.10 1.81 -11.72
CA PHE A 97 14.74 2.45 -12.99
C PHE A 97 15.89 3.30 -13.55
N LEU A 98 16.51 4.14 -12.73
CA LEU A 98 17.62 5.00 -13.16
C LEU A 98 18.88 4.17 -13.40
N HIS A 99 19.17 3.21 -12.51
CA HIS A 99 20.26 2.26 -12.64
C HIS A 99 20.25 1.57 -14.00
N ASP A 100 19.14 0.91 -14.34
CA ASP A 100 18.96 0.25 -15.64
C ASP A 100 19.10 1.19 -16.83
N ILE A 101 18.59 2.43 -16.73
CA ILE A 101 18.65 3.37 -17.85
C ILE A 101 20.09 3.81 -18.07
N VAL A 102 20.79 4.19 -17.02
CA VAL A 102 22.19 4.62 -17.13
C VAL A 102 23.05 3.44 -17.61
N GLU A 103 22.89 2.23 -17.04
CA GLU A 103 23.65 1.05 -17.46
C GLU A 103 23.33 0.54 -18.87
N LYS A 104 22.04 0.42 -19.24
CA LYS A 104 21.66 -0.12 -20.57
C LYS A 104 22.16 0.76 -21.69
N HIS A 105 22.17 2.07 -21.51
CA HIS A 105 22.59 2.98 -22.57
C HIS A 105 24.12 3.07 -22.68
N VAL A 106 24.85 2.90 -21.57
CA VAL A 106 26.30 2.66 -21.60
C VAL A 106 26.61 1.39 -22.41
N ASN A 107 25.89 0.29 -22.17
CA ASN A 107 26.11 -1.00 -22.86
C ASN A 107 25.64 -1.03 -24.32
N GLN A 108 24.54 -0.35 -24.65
CA GLN A 108 23.99 -0.31 -26.01
C GLN A 108 24.83 0.57 -26.95
N PHE A 109 25.44 1.65 -26.43
CA PHE A 109 26.43 2.45 -27.16
C PHE A 109 27.70 1.62 -27.44
N MET A 110 28.16 0.83 -26.46
CA MET A 110 29.32 -0.06 -26.62
C MET A 110 29.10 -1.17 -27.67
N MET A 111 27.90 -1.75 -27.76
CA MET A 111 27.58 -2.77 -28.78
C MET A 111 27.48 -2.19 -30.19
N PHE A 112 27.02 -0.94 -30.35
CA PHE A 112 26.82 -0.34 -31.68
C PHE A 112 28.14 -0.02 -32.40
N ILE A 113 29.26 0.10 -31.66
CA ILE A 113 30.57 0.49 -32.20
C ILE A 113 31.54 -0.71 -32.32
N GLY A 114 31.17 -1.89 -31.82
CA GLY A 114 31.87 -3.14 -32.13
C GLY A 114 33.38 -3.16 -31.87
N LEU A 115 33.88 -2.46 -30.84
CA LEU A 115 35.32 -2.36 -30.56
C LEU A 115 35.60 -2.42 -29.05
N SER A 116 36.22 -3.51 -28.62
CA SER A 116 36.84 -3.70 -27.30
C SER A 116 38.09 -2.81 -27.07
N TYR A 117 38.46 -1.97 -28.04
CA TYR A 117 39.71 -1.20 -28.07
C TYR A 117 39.58 0.25 -27.54
N LEU A 118 38.36 0.76 -27.30
CA LEU A 118 38.12 2.16 -26.90
C LEU A 118 37.95 2.38 -25.38
N ARG A 119 38.37 1.44 -24.52
CA ARG A 119 38.36 1.66 -23.06
C ARG A 119 39.28 2.83 -22.63
N ALA A 120 40.22 3.22 -23.49
CA ALA A 120 41.21 4.27 -23.24
C ALA A 120 40.90 5.65 -23.89
N TYR A 121 39.91 5.75 -24.79
CA TYR A 121 39.63 6.97 -25.57
C TYR A 121 38.27 7.61 -25.24
N ASN A 122 37.66 7.24 -24.13
CA ASN A 122 36.31 7.67 -23.75
C ASN A 122 36.27 9.09 -23.13
N THR A 123 37.14 10.00 -23.59
CA THR A 123 37.19 11.41 -23.16
C THR A 123 36.43 12.36 -24.08
N GLU A 124 35.98 11.94 -25.29
CA GLU A 124 35.38 12.87 -26.26
C GLU A 124 33.90 12.64 -26.62
N LEU A 125 33.25 11.56 -26.19
CA LEU A 125 31.80 11.32 -26.44
C LEU A 125 31.05 10.90 -25.17
N ASN A 126 30.69 11.90 -24.36
CA ASN A 126 29.98 11.84 -23.06
C ASN A 126 28.51 11.35 -23.10
N VAL A 127 28.15 10.38 -23.95
CA VAL A 127 26.73 10.05 -24.25
C VAL A 127 26.13 8.99 -23.31
N GLY A 128 26.90 8.41 -22.39
CA GLY A 128 26.44 7.35 -21.47
C GLY A 128 25.83 7.82 -20.13
N ASN A 129 26.31 8.94 -19.58
CA ASN A 129 25.97 9.39 -18.22
C ASN A 129 24.90 10.50 -18.16
N VAL A 130 24.38 10.91 -19.32
CA VAL A 130 23.33 11.92 -19.42
C VAL A 130 22.16 11.37 -20.23
N CYS A 131 20.98 11.28 -19.62
CA CYS A 131 19.80 10.72 -20.28
C CYS A 131 18.51 11.49 -19.98
N ILE A 132 17.51 11.32 -20.84
CA ILE A 132 16.20 11.95 -20.71
C ILE A 132 15.24 10.98 -20.01
N THR A 133 14.61 11.47 -18.94
CA THR A 133 13.49 10.79 -18.27
C THR A 133 12.28 11.71 -18.18
N TRP A 134 11.12 11.16 -17.84
CA TRP A 134 9.86 11.88 -17.83
C TRP A 134 9.19 11.82 -16.47
N PHE A 135 9.11 12.99 -15.83
CA PHE A 135 8.24 13.16 -14.69
C PHE A 135 6.92 13.77 -15.15
N ARG A 136 5.91 12.90 -15.35
CA ARG A 136 4.62 13.27 -15.96
C ARG A 136 4.82 13.84 -17.37
N THR A 137 4.42 15.09 -17.58
CA THR A 137 4.61 15.81 -18.85
C THR A 137 5.87 16.66 -18.87
N MET A 138 6.66 16.66 -17.79
CA MET A 138 7.89 17.44 -17.69
C MET A 138 9.08 16.57 -18.03
N PRO A 139 9.86 16.91 -19.07
CA PRO A 139 11.13 16.24 -19.32
C PRO A 139 12.12 16.59 -18.21
N ARG A 140 12.89 15.58 -17.81
CA ARG A 140 14.03 15.69 -16.91
C ARG A 140 15.28 15.20 -17.63
N VAL A 141 16.38 15.89 -17.39
CA VAL A 141 17.71 15.43 -17.81
C VAL A 141 18.39 14.87 -16.56
N VAL A 142 18.65 13.58 -16.57
CA VAL A 142 19.44 12.90 -15.54
C VAL A 142 20.91 13.13 -15.87
N VAL A 143 21.67 13.64 -14.92
CA VAL A 143 23.09 13.96 -15.08
C VAL A 143 23.88 13.21 -14.03
N ALA A 144 24.53 12.12 -14.44
CA ALA A 144 25.41 11.30 -13.60
C ALA A 144 26.91 11.58 -13.84
N GLU A 145 27.24 12.59 -14.65
CA GLU A 145 28.61 12.98 -14.98
C GLU A 145 29.17 13.97 -13.94
N PRO A 146 30.23 13.65 -13.17
CA PRO A 146 30.73 14.48 -12.07
C PRO A 146 31.07 15.93 -12.46
N GLU A 147 31.69 16.15 -13.63
CA GLU A 147 32.06 17.50 -14.08
C GLU A 147 30.82 18.38 -14.32
N LEU A 148 29.79 17.82 -14.95
CA LEU A 148 28.54 18.53 -15.22
C LEU A 148 27.77 18.77 -13.92
N VAL A 149 27.77 17.79 -13.01
CA VAL A 149 27.19 17.92 -11.67
C VAL A 149 27.84 19.07 -10.91
N ARG A 150 29.18 19.21 -10.97
CA ARG A 150 29.89 20.35 -10.38
C ARG A 150 29.40 21.68 -10.96
N ASP A 151 29.32 21.80 -12.28
CA ASP A 151 28.87 23.04 -12.94
C ASP A 151 27.42 23.39 -12.56
N ILE A 152 26.55 22.38 -12.44
CA ILE A 152 25.14 22.54 -12.04
C ILE A 152 25.01 22.94 -10.57
N LEU A 153 25.76 22.29 -9.66
CA LEU A 153 25.62 22.49 -8.22
C LEU A 153 26.39 23.71 -7.69
N SER A 154 27.54 24.03 -8.30
CA SER A 154 28.26 25.29 -8.02
C SER A 154 27.46 26.53 -8.40
N ASP A 155 26.42 26.36 -9.20
CA ASP A 155 25.62 27.44 -9.79
C ASP A 155 26.51 28.52 -10.42
N LYS A 156 27.59 28.08 -11.10
CA LYS A 156 28.56 28.94 -11.80
C LYS A 156 27.91 29.98 -12.70
N PHE A 157 26.71 29.68 -13.20
CA PHE A 157 25.94 30.52 -14.09
C PHE A 157 24.81 31.31 -13.39
N GLY A 158 24.52 31.10 -12.10
CA GLY A 158 23.46 31.82 -11.36
C GLY A 158 22.04 31.54 -11.88
N HIS A 159 21.84 30.40 -12.52
CA HIS A 159 20.65 30.11 -13.33
C HIS A 159 19.99 28.76 -13.03
N PHE A 160 20.50 28.01 -12.04
CA PHE A 160 19.88 26.79 -11.56
C PHE A 160 19.02 27.07 -10.32
N LYS A 161 17.71 27.08 -10.53
CA LYS A 161 16.73 27.17 -9.45
C LYS A 161 16.49 25.81 -8.84
N LYS A 162 16.04 25.76 -7.57
CA LYS A 162 15.55 24.49 -7.04
C LYS A 162 14.29 24.06 -7.79
N PHE A 163 14.06 22.75 -7.82
CA PHE A 163 12.80 22.23 -8.33
C PHE A 163 11.68 22.58 -7.35
N SER A 164 11.00 23.71 -7.57
CA SER A 164 9.84 24.08 -6.74
C SER A 164 8.60 23.33 -7.22
N ALA A 165 8.26 22.26 -6.49
CA ALA A 165 6.89 21.76 -6.52
C ALA A 165 6.03 22.69 -5.66
N GLU A 166 5.76 23.93 -6.13
CA GLU A 166 5.14 25.01 -5.35
C GLU A 166 3.92 24.59 -4.52
N ARG A 167 3.17 23.57 -4.96
CA ARG A 167 2.00 23.04 -4.24
C ARG A 167 2.34 21.96 -3.22
N VAL A 168 3.37 21.16 -3.47
CA VAL A 168 3.84 20.09 -2.56
C VAL A 168 4.70 20.70 -1.44
N GLY A 169 5.62 21.62 -1.79
CA GLY A 169 6.44 22.35 -0.81
C GLY A 169 5.60 23.14 0.19
N LYS A 170 4.47 23.74 -0.23
CA LYS A 170 3.51 24.42 0.66
C LYS A 170 2.84 23.50 1.69
N LEU A 171 2.82 22.19 1.46
CA LEU A 171 2.16 21.22 2.34
C LEU A 171 3.12 20.55 3.32
N LEU A 172 4.40 20.41 2.94
CA LEU A 172 5.43 19.75 3.75
C LEU A 172 6.22 20.78 4.56
N ALA A 173 7.15 21.48 3.91
CA ALA A 173 7.86 22.63 4.41
C ALA A 173 8.40 23.41 3.21
N LEU A 174 8.15 24.72 3.14
CA LEU A 174 8.83 25.56 2.16
C LEU A 174 10.27 25.76 2.60
N GLY A 175 10.46 26.62 3.60
CA GLY A 175 11.73 27.00 4.22
C GLY A 175 12.87 27.29 3.24
N LEU A 176 14.07 27.39 3.78
CA LEU A 176 15.31 27.57 3.02
C LEU A 176 15.52 26.47 1.97
N ALA A 177 14.92 25.30 2.18
CA ALA A 177 14.98 24.16 1.28
C ALA A 177 14.22 24.37 -0.04
N SER A 178 13.25 25.29 -0.12
CA SER A 178 12.44 25.52 -1.33
C SER A 178 12.51 26.95 -1.89
N TYR A 179 13.07 27.92 -1.16
CA TYR A 179 13.18 29.30 -1.63
C TYR A 179 14.25 29.49 -2.72
N ASP A 180 14.05 30.50 -3.56
CA ASP A 180 14.97 30.94 -4.62
C ASP A 180 15.09 32.47 -4.66
N GLY A 181 16.17 32.98 -5.27
CA GLY A 181 16.43 34.41 -5.44
C GLY A 181 16.65 35.15 -4.11
N GLU A 182 16.28 36.43 -4.07
CA GLU A 182 16.46 37.33 -2.92
C GLU A 182 15.88 36.74 -1.62
N LYS A 183 14.73 36.08 -1.69
CA LYS A 183 14.13 35.43 -0.50
C LYS A 183 15.04 34.34 0.07
N TRP A 184 15.65 33.52 -0.78
CA TRP A 184 16.60 32.50 -0.31
C TRP A 184 17.87 33.14 0.26
N GLU A 185 18.41 34.17 -0.40
CA GLU A 185 19.62 34.86 0.05
C GLU A 185 19.42 35.47 1.43
N THR A 186 18.29 36.16 1.64
CA THR A 186 17.91 36.75 2.92
C THR A 186 17.80 35.69 4.02
N HIS A 187 17.03 34.62 3.79
CA HIS A 187 16.87 33.55 4.78
C HIS A 187 18.20 32.83 5.06
N ARG A 188 19.02 32.56 4.03
CA ARG A 188 20.33 31.91 4.19
C ARG A 188 21.26 32.77 5.03
N ARG A 189 21.27 34.08 4.79
CA ARG A 189 22.08 35.05 5.55
C ARG A 189 21.67 35.11 7.02
N ILE A 190 20.37 35.12 7.30
CA ILE A 190 19.85 35.15 8.69
C ILE A 190 20.15 33.83 9.42
N LEU A 191 20.02 32.69 8.74
CA LEU A 191 20.17 31.37 9.36
C LEU A 191 21.62 30.90 9.48
N ASN A 192 22.49 31.20 8.51
CA ASN A 192 23.88 30.72 8.47
C ASN A 192 24.63 30.88 9.81
N PRO A 193 24.54 32.03 10.49
CA PRO A 193 25.21 32.23 11.77
C PRO A 193 24.88 31.19 12.84
N ALA A 194 23.63 30.70 12.89
CA ALA A 194 23.19 29.73 13.88
C ALA A 194 23.82 28.34 13.71
N PHE A 195 24.33 28.03 12.51
CA PHE A 195 24.94 26.74 12.17
C PHE A 195 26.46 26.80 12.03
N HIS A 196 27.10 27.92 12.40
CA HIS A 196 28.56 27.98 12.54
C HIS A 196 29.03 27.18 13.76
N LEU A 197 30.21 26.55 13.64
CA LEU A 197 30.78 25.69 14.68
C LEU A 197 30.86 26.36 16.05
N GLU A 198 31.15 27.66 16.11
CA GLU A 198 31.21 28.42 17.37
C GLU A 198 29.87 28.48 18.11
N LYS A 199 28.75 28.57 17.37
CA LYS A 199 27.40 28.56 17.95
C LYS A 199 26.96 27.13 18.26
N LEU A 200 27.27 26.18 17.39
CA LEU A 200 27.01 24.76 17.64
C LEU A 200 27.73 24.25 18.90
N LYS A 201 28.91 24.77 19.23
CA LYS A 201 29.61 24.45 20.49
C LYS A 201 28.74 24.69 21.73
N ARG A 202 27.85 25.68 21.69
CA ARG A 202 26.93 26.01 22.79
C ARG A 202 25.75 25.04 22.90
N MET A 203 25.45 24.29 21.84
CA MET A 203 24.37 23.28 21.80
C MET A 203 24.84 21.89 22.22
N LEU A 204 26.15 21.65 22.33
CA LEU A 204 26.71 20.35 22.70
C LEU A 204 26.21 19.79 24.04
N PRO A 205 25.93 20.59 25.09
CA PRO A 205 25.33 20.06 26.31
C PRO A 205 23.99 19.37 26.02
N ALA A 206 23.16 19.92 25.13
CA ALA A 206 21.91 19.29 24.73
C ALA A 206 22.18 17.95 24.03
N PHE A 207 23.14 17.91 23.10
CA PHE A 207 23.50 16.68 22.38
C PHE A 207 24.01 15.61 23.36
N SER A 208 24.85 16.01 24.32
CA SER A 208 25.46 15.11 25.30
C SER A 208 24.43 14.54 26.26
N THR A 209 23.46 15.35 26.69
CA THR A 209 22.34 14.90 27.51
C THR A 209 21.49 13.89 26.75
N CYS A 210 21.10 14.16 25.49
CA CYS A 210 20.33 13.21 24.68
C CYS A 210 21.08 11.89 24.48
N CYS A 211 22.39 11.94 24.20
CA CYS A 211 23.21 10.73 24.09
C CYS A 211 23.25 9.96 25.43
N SER A 212 23.46 10.66 26.55
CA SER A 212 23.51 10.03 27.88
C SER A 212 22.20 9.33 28.24
N GLU A 213 21.06 9.95 27.93
CA GLU A 213 19.73 9.35 28.14
C GLU A 213 19.52 8.11 27.27
N MET A 214 19.96 8.13 26.01
CA MET A 214 19.91 6.95 25.14
C MET A 214 20.79 5.81 25.69
N ILE A 215 22.04 6.10 26.06
CA ILE A 215 22.95 5.10 26.65
C ILE A 215 22.33 4.50 27.91
N GLY A 216 21.77 5.32 28.82
CA GLY A 216 21.12 4.82 30.03
C GLY A 216 19.90 3.94 29.76
N ARG A 217 19.13 4.20 28.69
CA ARG A 217 18.05 3.30 28.25
C ARG A 217 18.59 1.96 27.75
N TRP A 218 19.70 1.97 27.00
CA TRP A 218 20.32 0.75 26.48
C TRP A 218 20.94 -0.08 27.60
N ASP A 219 21.62 0.55 28.56
CA ASP A 219 22.16 -0.11 29.76
C ASP A 219 21.06 -0.77 30.59
N SER A 220 19.93 -0.07 30.78
CA SER A 220 18.78 -0.61 31.52
C SER A 220 18.17 -1.85 30.84
N LYS A 221 18.13 -1.86 29.50
CA LYS A 221 17.68 -3.04 28.72
C LYS A 221 18.67 -4.19 28.87
N LEU A 222 19.97 -3.92 28.81
CA LEU A 222 21.03 -4.94 28.95
C LEU A 222 21.09 -5.55 30.34
N ALA A 223 20.85 -4.76 31.39
CA ALA A 223 20.83 -5.26 32.78
C ALA A 223 19.71 -6.29 33.05
N GLY A 224 18.68 -6.34 32.20
CA GLY A 224 17.61 -7.33 32.25
C GLY A 224 17.87 -8.60 31.44
N CYS A 225 19.03 -8.73 30.77
CA CYS A 225 19.34 -9.85 29.89
C CYS A 225 20.58 -10.63 30.37
N ASP A 226 20.48 -11.95 30.42
CA ASP A 226 21.63 -12.85 30.61
C ASP A 226 22.38 -13.05 29.28
N GLY A 227 23.02 -11.99 28.76
CA GLY A 227 23.79 -12.02 27.51
C GLY A 227 23.54 -10.83 26.57
N PRO A 228 23.94 -10.92 25.28
CA PRO A 228 23.70 -9.86 24.30
C PRO A 228 22.21 -9.66 24.05
N CYS A 229 21.77 -8.40 23.95
CA CYS A 229 20.38 -7.98 23.75
C CYS A 229 20.16 -7.58 22.29
N GLU A 230 19.04 -7.99 21.69
CA GLU A 230 18.63 -7.49 20.37
C GLU A 230 18.04 -6.08 20.48
N LEU A 231 18.57 -5.16 19.69
CA LEU A 231 18.15 -3.77 19.68
C LEU A 231 17.95 -3.28 18.25
N ASP A 232 16.77 -2.73 17.97
CA ASP A 232 16.56 -1.96 16.75
C ASP A 232 17.06 -0.53 16.86
N ILE A 233 18.18 -0.28 16.19
CA ILE A 233 18.86 1.01 16.21
C ILE A 233 18.12 2.06 15.36
N TRP A 234 17.26 1.67 14.41
CA TRP A 234 16.51 2.63 13.60
C TRP A 234 15.57 3.47 14.46
N GLN A 235 14.75 2.84 15.30
CA GLN A 235 13.85 3.60 16.18
C GLN A 235 14.62 4.42 17.23
N GLU A 236 15.67 3.85 17.81
CA GLU A 236 16.48 4.52 18.83
C GLU A 236 17.13 5.79 18.27
N PHE A 237 17.64 5.75 17.03
CA PHE A 237 18.21 6.94 16.40
C PHE A 237 17.18 7.98 15.96
N ARG A 238 15.97 7.60 15.55
CA ARG A 238 14.88 8.57 15.34
C ARG A 238 14.52 9.30 16.63
N ASN A 239 14.45 8.57 17.74
CA ASN A 239 14.18 9.18 19.06
C ASN A 239 15.32 10.11 19.49
N LEU A 240 16.58 9.65 19.37
CA LEU A 240 17.77 10.45 19.72
C LEU A 240 17.81 11.76 18.93
N THR A 241 17.71 11.67 17.60
CA THR A 241 17.85 12.84 16.71
C THR A 241 16.66 13.79 16.83
N GLY A 242 15.46 13.24 17.07
CA GLY A 242 14.27 14.01 17.44
C GLY A 242 14.45 14.79 18.75
N ASP A 243 15.08 14.18 19.77
CA ASP A 243 15.41 14.84 21.03
C ASP A 243 16.49 15.92 20.86
N VAL A 244 17.53 15.63 20.09
CA VAL A 244 18.62 16.58 19.80
C VAL A 244 18.08 17.81 19.07
N ILE A 245 17.31 17.65 17.99
CA ILE A 245 16.77 18.80 17.26
C ILE A 245 15.78 19.59 18.11
N SER A 246 14.95 18.92 18.92
CA SER A 246 14.01 19.60 19.82
C SER A 246 14.74 20.47 20.85
N ARG A 247 15.79 19.94 21.50
CA ARG A 247 16.52 20.67 22.54
C ARG A 247 17.44 21.73 21.96
N ALA A 248 18.16 21.41 20.90
CA ALA A 248 19.16 22.31 20.32
C ALA A 248 18.58 23.37 19.40
N ALA A 249 17.45 23.11 18.72
CA ALA A 249 16.80 24.10 17.87
C ALA A 249 15.68 24.86 18.58
N PHE A 250 14.95 24.22 19.51
CA PHE A 250 13.74 24.80 20.10
C PHE A 250 13.75 24.92 21.62
N GLY A 251 14.81 24.45 22.30
CA GLY A 251 14.90 24.45 23.77
C GLY A 251 13.85 23.57 24.45
N SER A 252 13.24 22.63 23.71
CA SER A 252 12.17 21.74 24.16
C SER A 252 12.61 20.27 24.09
N SER A 253 11.91 19.36 24.78
CA SER A 253 12.18 17.92 24.64
C SER A 253 11.48 17.31 23.42
N PHE A 254 11.92 16.12 22.96
CA PHE A 254 11.18 15.36 21.94
C PHE A 254 9.74 15.11 22.36
N MET A 255 9.47 14.93 23.65
CA MET A 255 8.11 14.75 24.18
C MET A 255 7.19 15.92 23.83
N GLU A 256 7.71 17.15 23.93
CA GLU A 256 6.99 18.37 23.56
C GLU A 256 6.83 18.50 22.04
N GLY A 257 7.85 18.10 21.26
CA GLY A 257 7.84 18.12 19.79
C GLY A 257 7.13 16.93 19.13
N ARG A 258 6.82 15.86 19.88
CA ARG A 258 6.33 14.56 19.37
C ARG A 258 5.12 14.70 18.47
N ARG A 259 4.19 15.58 18.85
CA ARG A 259 2.98 15.83 18.06
C ARG A 259 3.29 16.46 16.71
N ILE A 260 4.27 17.37 16.64
CA ILE A 260 4.71 17.99 15.38
C ILE A 260 5.32 16.94 14.46
N PHE A 261 6.20 16.07 14.98
CA PHE A 261 6.78 14.97 14.21
C PHE A 261 5.70 14.02 13.67
N GLN A 262 4.75 13.58 14.50
CA GLN A 262 3.64 12.72 14.07
C GLN A 262 2.79 13.36 12.97
N LEU A 263 2.46 14.65 13.12
CA LEU A 263 1.67 15.37 12.12
C LEU A 263 2.43 15.57 10.81
N GLN A 264 3.75 15.78 10.86
CA GLN A 264 4.60 15.88 9.67
C GLN A 264 4.75 14.52 8.96
N ASP A 265 4.93 13.43 9.70
CA ASP A 265 4.95 12.07 9.14
C ASP A 265 3.62 11.75 8.44
N GLU A 266 2.49 12.00 9.10
CA GLU A 266 1.15 11.84 8.50
C GLU A 266 0.98 12.74 7.27
N GLN A 267 1.47 13.98 7.32
CA GLN A 267 1.41 14.92 6.21
C GLN A 267 2.22 14.42 5.01
N ILE A 268 3.43 13.90 5.23
CA ILE A 268 4.30 13.31 4.20
C ILE A 268 3.60 12.13 3.54
N GLU A 269 3.06 11.19 4.33
CA GLU A 269 2.35 10.02 3.82
C GLU A 269 1.16 10.42 2.94
N ARG A 270 0.36 11.39 3.40
CA ARG A 270 -0.82 11.89 2.68
C ARG A 270 -0.48 12.64 1.41
N VAL A 271 0.56 13.45 1.43
CA VAL A 271 1.08 14.15 0.25
C VAL A 271 1.58 13.14 -0.77
N MET A 272 2.23 12.06 -0.33
CA MET A 272 2.73 11.01 -1.21
C MET A 272 1.60 10.20 -1.86
N LYS A 273 0.56 9.87 -1.09
CA LYS A 273 -0.64 9.20 -1.61
C LYS A 273 -1.29 9.96 -2.76
N ASP A 274 -1.31 11.29 -2.67
CA ASP A 274 -1.96 12.16 -3.66
C ASP A 274 -0.98 12.93 -4.55
N ILE A 275 0.32 12.58 -4.57
CA ILE A 275 1.35 13.37 -5.28
C ILE A 275 1.03 13.53 -6.76
N GLN A 276 0.34 12.56 -7.34
CA GLN A 276 -0.14 12.55 -8.73
C GLN A 276 -1.27 13.57 -8.99
N TYR A 277 -2.10 13.82 -7.98
CA TYR A 277 -3.27 14.69 -8.05
C TYR A 277 -3.00 16.11 -7.54
N ILE A 278 -2.14 16.30 -6.54
CA ILE A 278 -1.79 17.60 -5.93
C ILE A 278 -1.29 18.61 -6.97
N GLN A 279 -0.64 18.12 -8.03
CA GLN A 279 -0.15 18.95 -9.13
C GLN A 279 -1.24 19.32 -10.16
N MET A 280 -2.44 18.75 -10.10
CA MET A 280 -3.59 19.17 -10.94
C MET A 280 -4.16 20.50 -10.44
N PRO A 281 -4.34 21.52 -11.30
CA PRO A 281 -4.95 22.80 -10.89
C PRO A 281 -6.31 22.56 -10.22
N GLY A 282 -6.57 23.23 -9.09
CA GLY A 282 -7.83 23.08 -8.37
C GLY A 282 -7.89 21.90 -7.38
N TYR A 283 -7.01 20.89 -7.49
CA TYR A 283 -7.11 19.67 -6.67
C TYR A 283 -7.13 19.94 -5.16
N LEU A 284 -6.20 20.74 -4.66
CA LEU A 284 -6.09 21.09 -3.23
C LEU A 284 -7.31 21.88 -2.70
N TYR A 285 -8.15 22.41 -3.58
CA TYR A 285 -9.40 23.09 -3.22
C TYR A 285 -10.59 22.13 -3.20
N LEU A 286 -10.47 20.95 -3.82
CA LEU A 286 -11.49 19.91 -3.73
C LEU A 286 -11.61 19.43 -2.29
N PRO A 287 -12.83 19.34 -1.74
CA PRO A 287 -13.04 18.97 -0.33
C PRO A 287 -12.95 17.45 -0.12
N THR A 288 -11.86 16.82 -0.57
CA THR A 288 -11.57 15.41 -0.29
C THR A 288 -11.17 15.23 1.17
N GLU A 289 -11.37 14.04 1.74
CA GLU A 289 -10.92 13.72 3.10
C GLU A 289 -9.41 13.97 3.26
N ASN A 290 -8.61 13.53 2.28
CA ASN A 290 -7.17 13.72 2.32
C ASN A 290 -6.79 15.21 2.28
N ASN A 291 -7.43 16.03 1.43
CA ASN A 291 -7.17 17.48 1.38
C ASN A 291 -7.62 18.21 2.64
N ARG A 292 -8.72 17.77 3.27
CA ARG A 292 -9.17 18.33 4.55
C ARG A 292 -8.17 17.98 5.66
N ARG A 293 -7.77 16.72 5.76
CA ARG A 293 -6.81 16.28 6.76
C ARG A 293 -5.44 16.93 6.55
N MET A 294 -4.97 17.07 5.31
CA MET A 294 -3.72 17.81 5.03
C MET A 294 -3.80 19.29 5.44
N LYS A 295 -4.97 19.92 5.32
CA LYS A 295 -5.20 21.29 5.80
C LYS A 295 -5.29 21.36 7.32
N GLU A 296 -5.93 20.39 7.96
CA GLU A 296 -6.02 20.26 9.42
C GLU A 296 -4.65 20.04 10.04
N ASN A 297 -3.86 19.10 9.52
CA ASN A 297 -2.50 18.84 9.96
C ASN A 297 -1.62 20.09 9.82
N ASN A 298 -1.67 20.75 8.65
CA ASN A 298 -0.91 21.99 8.45
C ASN A 298 -1.34 23.11 9.41
N ARG A 299 -2.64 23.19 9.75
CA ARG A 299 -3.16 24.16 10.72
C ARG A 299 -2.67 23.84 12.13
N GLU A 300 -2.78 22.58 12.56
CA GLU A 300 -2.35 22.13 13.88
C GLU A 300 -0.84 22.30 14.08
N ILE A 301 -0.03 21.94 13.09
CA ILE A 301 1.42 22.20 13.10
C ILE A 301 1.70 23.70 13.27
N LYS A 302 1.01 24.56 12.52
CA LYS A 302 1.19 26.03 12.63
C LYS A 302 0.75 26.57 13.99
N GLU A 303 -0.28 26.01 14.60
CA GLU A 303 -0.73 26.42 15.94
C GLU A 303 0.29 26.03 17.01
N LEU A 304 0.81 24.80 16.96
CA LEU A 304 1.86 24.33 17.88
C LEU A 304 3.15 25.15 17.74
N LEU A 305 3.62 25.36 16.50
CA LEU A 305 4.82 26.16 16.23
C LEU A 305 4.65 27.62 16.67
N ARG A 306 3.48 28.20 16.44
CA ARG A 306 3.18 29.56 16.90
C ARG A 306 3.24 29.66 18.42
N GLY A 307 2.70 28.68 19.13
CA GLY A 307 2.81 28.60 20.60
C GLY A 307 4.28 28.59 21.07
N ILE A 308 5.14 27.80 20.40
CA ILE A 308 6.58 27.75 20.70
C ILE A 308 7.26 29.09 20.43
N ILE A 309 6.98 29.73 19.29
CA ILE A 309 7.60 31.00 18.89
C ILE A 309 7.10 32.16 19.79
N GLU A 310 5.81 32.22 20.10
CA GLU A 310 5.26 33.27 20.97
C GLU A 310 5.78 33.15 22.40
N LYS A 311 5.86 31.93 22.94
CA LYS A 311 6.50 31.69 24.24
C LYS A 311 7.94 32.22 24.24
N ARG A 312 8.67 31.99 23.15
CA ARG A 312 10.06 32.44 22.99
C ARG A 312 10.19 33.96 22.87
N ASN A 313 9.33 34.60 22.07
CA ASN A 313 9.34 36.06 21.92
C ASN A 313 9.10 36.77 23.26
N ARG A 314 8.17 36.27 24.08
CA ARG A 314 7.94 36.81 25.44
C ARG A 314 9.17 36.71 26.34
N THR A 315 9.89 35.59 26.28
CA THR A 315 11.14 35.41 27.03
C THR A 315 12.22 36.39 26.58
N ILE A 316 12.32 36.65 25.26
CA ILE A 316 13.27 37.61 24.69
C ILE A 316 12.92 39.05 25.10
N GLU A 317 11.63 39.44 25.04
CA GLU A 317 11.14 40.77 25.43
C GLU A 317 11.37 41.07 26.92
N ASN A 318 11.22 40.07 27.78
CA ASN A 318 11.42 40.20 29.23
C ASN A 318 12.92 40.26 29.63
N SER A 319 13.85 40.26 28.67
CA SER A 319 15.31 40.27 28.91
C SER A 319 15.82 39.10 29.77
N GLU A 320 15.00 38.06 29.98
CA GLU A 320 15.36 36.85 30.70
C GLU A 320 16.05 35.89 29.73
N PHE A 321 17.37 35.82 29.82
CA PHE A 321 18.25 34.81 29.21
C PHE A 321 17.94 34.45 27.74
N ILE A 322 18.72 35.02 26.81
CA ILE A 322 18.71 34.59 25.41
C ILE A 322 19.27 33.16 25.34
N SER A 323 18.38 32.19 25.14
CA SER A 323 18.79 30.82 24.87
C SER A 323 19.61 30.73 23.58
N ASP A 324 20.72 30.02 23.63
CA ASP A 324 21.67 29.82 22.52
C ASP A 324 21.17 28.80 21.47
N ASP A 325 19.88 28.44 21.47
CA ASP A 325 19.27 27.53 20.49
C ASP A 325 19.03 28.18 19.11
N VAL A 326 18.85 27.34 18.07
CA VAL A 326 18.72 27.80 16.68
C VAL A 326 17.57 28.79 16.51
N LEU A 327 16.42 28.58 17.16
CA LEU A 327 15.27 29.48 17.08
C LEU A 327 15.58 30.84 17.72
N GLY A 328 16.20 30.85 18.91
CA GLY A 328 16.62 32.08 19.58
C GLY A 328 17.62 32.89 18.74
N LEU A 329 18.62 32.21 18.16
CA LEU A 329 19.61 32.83 17.28
C LEU A 329 18.98 33.37 15.99
N MET A 330 18.04 32.63 15.38
CA MET A 330 17.31 33.07 14.19
C MET A 330 16.45 34.32 14.48
N LEU A 331 15.69 34.32 15.58
CA LEU A 331 14.85 35.46 15.97
C LEU A 331 15.71 36.70 16.22
N LYS A 332 16.83 36.53 16.92
CA LYS A 332 17.80 37.61 17.14
C LYS A 332 18.40 38.14 15.83
N ALA A 333 18.91 37.26 14.97
CA ALA A 333 19.48 37.64 13.68
C ALA A 333 18.46 38.35 12.77
N ASN A 334 17.19 37.97 12.85
CA ASN A 334 16.12 38.65 12.12
C ASN A 334 15.87 40.09 12.64
N MET A 335 15.96 40.31 13.96
CA MET A 335 15.82 41.63 14.58
C MET A 335 17.04 42.54 14.35
N ASP A 336 18.24 41.97 14.45
CA ASP A 336 19.53 42.67 14.35
C ASP A 336 19.95 42.97 12.89
N SER A 337 19.23 42.43 11.90
CA SER A 337 19.61 42.51 10.47
C SER A 337 19.69 43.93 9.88
N GLY A 338 19.19 44.97 10.56
CA GLY A 338 19.22 46.36 10.08
C GLY A 338 18.38 46.64 8.83
N GLU A 339 17.75 45.61 8.25
CA GLU A 339 16.97 45.69 7.01
C GLU A 339 15.61 46.38 7.22
N PRO A 340 15.10 47.11 6.20
CA PRO A 340 13.74 47.65 6.22
C PRO A 340 12.72 46.52 6.39
N SER A 341 11.56 46.84 6.99
CA SER A 341 10.58 45.84 7.48
C SER A 341 10.07 44.85 6.41
N ASN A 342 10.19 45.19 5.13
CA ASN A 342 9.81 44.37 3.98
C ASN A 342 10.82 43.26 3.63
N LEU A 343 12.05 43.31 4.14
CA LEU A 343 13.13 42.34 3.89
C LEU A 343 13.41 41.43 5.11
N ARG A 344 12.67 41.60 6.21
CA ARG A 344 12.75 40.72 7.38
C ARG A 344 11.89 39.47 7.20
N MET A 345 12.25 38.37 7.86
CA MET A 345 11.42 37.17 7.90
C MET A 345 10.11 37.46 8.62
N SER A 346 8.98 37.18 7.96
CA SER A 346 7.66 37.24 8.59
C SER A 346 7.47 36.10 9.60
N MET A 347 6.46 36.19 10.47
CA MET A 347 6.10 35.09 11.37
C MET A 347 5.79 33.79 10.58
N GLU A 348 5.17 33.91 9.41
CA GLU A 348 4.90 32.77 8.53
C GLU A 348 6.21 32.17 7.98
N ASP A 349 7.17 33.02 7.61
CA ASP A 349 8.48 32.57 7.16
C ASP A 349 9.25 31.83 8.27
N VAL A 350 9.22 32.34 9.50
CA VAL A 350 9.81 31.69 10.67
C VAL A 350 9.16 30.32 10.92
N MET A 351 7.83 30.22 10.86
CA MET A 351 7.14 28.93 11.01
C MET A 351 7.55 27.92 9.92
N GLU A 352 7.71 28.36 8.66
CA GLU A 352 8.15 27.49 7.58
C GLU A 352 9.62 27.02 7.75
N GLU A 353 10.50 27.84 8.33
CA GLU A 353 11.84 27.37 8.72
C GLU A 353 11.79 26.38 9.89
N CYS A 354 10.94 26.61 10.89
CA CYS A 354 10.78 25.67 12.00
C CYS A 354 10.28 24.30 11.54
N LYS A 355 9.31 24.26 10.61
CA LYS A 355 8.87 23.00 9.97
C LYS A 355 10.01 22.29 9.26
N LEU A 356 10.87 23.05 8.58
CA LEU A 356 12.03 22.50 7.88
C LEU A 356 13.03 21.92 8.88
N PHE A 357 13.30 22.57 10.02
CA PHE A 357 14.23 22.03 11.02
C PHE A 357 13.75 20.73 11.65
N TYR A 358 12.47 20.64 12.03
CA TYR A 358 11.89 19.39 12.54
C TYR A 358 11.96 18.25 11.51
N MET A 359 11.64 18.53 10.25
CA MET A 359 11.67 17.52 9.18
C MET A 359 13.09 17.10 8.79
N ALA A 360 14.01 18.07 8.63
CA ALA A 360 15.35 17.80 8.13
C ALA A 360 16.29 17.26 9.22
N GLY A 361 16.15 17.72 10.47
CA GLY A 361 17.09 17.41 11.56
C GLY A 361 16.95 16.02 12.17
N MET A 362 15.78 15.37 12.06
CA MET A 362 15.53 14.06 12.66
C MET A 362 15.94 12.92 11.71
N ASP A 363 15.17 12.70 10.65
CA ASP A 363 15.32 11.50 9.82
C ASP A 363 16.68 11.43 9.10
N THR A 364 17.25 12.57 8.67
CA THR A 364 18.51 12.54 7.90
C THR A 364 19.71 12.10 8.75
N THR A 365 19.82 12.59 9.99
CA THR A 365 20.89 12.14 10.91
C THR A 365 20.63 10.72 11.40
N ALA A 366 19.36 10.34 11.62
CA ALA A 366 19.01 8.98 12.04
C ALA A 366 19.42 7.93 10.99
N VAL A 367 19.21 8.24 9.71
CA VAL A 367 19.68 7.41 8.58
C VAL A 367 21.20 7.24 8.61
N LEU A 368 21.96 8.33 8.77
CA LEU A 368 23.43 8.26 8.86
C LEU A 368 23.89 7.36 10.01
N LEU A 369 23.36 7.56 11.21
CA LEU A 369 23.72 6.77 12.39
C LEU A 369 23.35 5.29 12.23
N THR A 370 22.17 5.02 11.69
CA THR A 370 21.68 3.64 11.49
C THR A 370 22.60 2.86 10.55
N TRP A 371 22.89 3.41 9.37
CA TRP A 371 23.78 2.74 8.42
C TRP A 371 25.23 2.69 8.89
N THR A 372 25.65 3.61 9.77
CA THR A 372 26.97 3.56 10.39
C THR A 372 27.11 2.34 11.29
N LEU A 373 26.14 2.08 12.16
CA LEU A 373 26.18 0.89 13.01
C LEU A 373 26.02 -0.41 12.21
N VAL A 374 25.18 -0.43 11.17
CA VAL A 374 25.08 -1.59 10.26
C VAL A 374 26.43 -1.87 9.60
N ALA A 375 27.10 -0.85 9.04
CA ALA A 375 28.40 -1.02 8.39
C ALA A 375 29.48 -1.49 9.39
N LEU A 376 29.54 -0.91 10.59
CA LEU A 376 30.48 -1.35 11.64
C LEU A 376 30.16 -2.74 12.19
N SER A 377 28.91 -3.19 12.11
CA SER A 377 28.52 -4.56 12.47
C SER A 377 28.94 -5.57 11.40
N MET A 378 29.00 -5.15 10.13
CA MET A 378 29.53 -5.95 9.02
C MET A 378 31.06 -5.98 9.01
N HIS A 379 31.69 -4.98 9.63
CA HIS A 379 33.14 -4.75 9.65
C HIS A 379 33.69 -4.54 11.08
N PRO A 380 33.77 -5.60 11.91
CA PRO A 380 34.22 -5.50 13.30
C PRO A 380 35.61 -4.89 13.47
N GLU A 381 36.52 -5.11 12.51
CA GLU A 381 37.87 -4.54 12.49
C GLU A 381 37.87 -3.00 12.55
N TRP A 382 36.85 -2.39 11.96
CA TRP A 382 36.66 -0.94 11.98
C TRP A 382 35.97 -0.46 13.24
N GLN A 383 35.10 -1.28 13.84
CA GLN A 383 34.50 -0.99 15.14
C GLN A 383 35.58 -0.95 16.22
N ASP A 384 36.50 -1.92 16.23
CA ASP A 384 37.58 -2.01 17.22
C ASP A 384 38.57 -0.85 17.07
N ARG A 385 39.03 -0.57 15.84
CA ARG A 385 39.90 0.59 15.54
C ARG A 385 39.26 1.91 15.97
N ALA A 386 37.96 2.08 15.71
CA ALA A 386 37.24 3.27 16.11
C ALA A 386 37.06 3.38 17.63
N ARG A 387 36.80 2.25 18.29
CA ARG A 387 36.70 2.19 19.75
C ARG A 387 38.04 2.54 20.42
N GLU A 388 39.15 1.99 19.93
CA GLU A 388 40.49 2.33 20.44
C GLU A 388 40.78 3.83 20.34
N GLU A 389 40.48 4.45 19.19
CA GLU A 389 40.63 5.89 19.02
C GLU A 389 39.77 6.66 20.03
N VAL A 390 38.48 6.33 20.13
CA VAL A 390 37.54 6.99 21.05
C VAL A 390 37.99 6.87 22.51
N LEU A 391 38.41 5.67 22.94
CA LEU A 391 38.90 5.44 24.30
C LEU A 391 40.23 6.15 24.55
N SER A 392 41.11 6.27 23.56
CA SER A 392 42.38 7.01 23.70
C SER A 392 42.17 8.52 23.90
N VAL A 393 41.14 9.10 23.24
CA VAL A 393 40.88 10.55 23.26
C VAL A 393 40.01 10.95 24.45
N PHE A 394 38.99 10.15 24.77
CA PHE A 394 38.00 10.50 25.79
C PHE A 394 38.11 9.67 27.07
N GLY A 395 38.70 8.47 27.02
CA GLY A 395 38.67 7.52 28.14
C GLY A 395 37.22 7.24 28.56
N ARG A 396 36.95 7.39 29.87
CA ARG A 396 35.58 7.33 30.45
C ARG A 396 34.86 8.68 30.49
N ASN A 397 35.49 9.77 30.04
CA ASN A 397 34.86 11.08 30.05
C ASN A 397 33.85 11.20 28.90
N LYS A 398 32.81 12.01 29.11
CA LYS A 398 31.82 12.29 28.06
C LYS A 398 32.47 12.98 26.85
N PRO A 399 32.05 12.67 25.62
CA PRO A 399 32.54 13.37 24.43
C PRO A 399 32.30 14.88 24.54
N ASN A 400 33.35 15.66 24.32
CA ASN A 400 33.33 17.12 24.35
C ASN A 400 33.91 17.70 23.05
N PHE A 401 33.64 18.99 22.77
CA PHE A 401 34.02 19.61 21.49
C PHE A 401 35.51 19.47 21.16
N ASP A 402 36.37 19.75 22.14
CA ASP A 402 37.80 19.80 21.92
C ASP A 402 38.35 18.39 21.67
N GLY A 403 37.79 17.37 22.33
CA GLY A 403 38.08 15.97 22.05
C GLY A 403 37.53 15.51 20.68
N LEU A 404 36.35 15.97 20.25
CA LEU A 404 35.80 15.64 18.92
C LEU A 404 36.67 16.22 17.78
N GLY A 405 37.34 17.34 18.01
CA GLY A 405 38.36 17.90 17.11
C GLY A 405 39.71 17.18 17.18
N ARG A 406 40.00 16.49 18.29
CA ARG A 406 41.20 15.66 18.52
C ARG A 406 41.02 14.19 18.14
N LEU A 407 39.81 13.74 17.83
CA LEU A 407 39.61 12.54 17.01
C LEU A 407 40.30 12.85 15.69
N LYS A 408 41.58 12.47 15.60
CA LYS A 408 42.54 12.93 14.59
C LYS A 408 42.19 12.26 13.26
N THR A 409 41.06 12.62 12.69
CA THR A 409 40.74 12.53 11.26
C THR A 409 40.66 11.11 10.66
N ALA A 410 41.09 10.06 11.36
CA ALA A 410 41.21 8.72 10.83
C ALA A 410 39.91 7.92 10.98
N SER A 411 39.60 7.25 12.10
CA SER A 411 38.54 6.22 12.03
C SER A 411 37.12 6.83 11.89
N ILE A 412 36.67 7.64 12.84
CA ILE A 412 35.27 8.09 12.93
C ILE A 412 34.84 8.94 11.73
N THR A 413 35.66 9.92 11.34
CA THR A 413 35.31 10.81 10.23
C THR A 413 35.35 10.07 8.89
N MET A 414 36.33 9.18 8.69
CA MET A 414 36.39 8.34 7.49
C MET A 414 35.21 7.37 7.43
N ILE A 415 34.85 6.74 8.56
CA ILE A 415 33.68 5.85 8.65
C ILE A 415 32.42 6.61 8.26
N LEU A 416 32.17 7.78 8.87
CA LEU A 416 30.97 8.58 8.55
C LEU A 416 30.95 9.02 7.09
N HIS A 417 32.10 9.38 6.50
CA HIS A 417 32.17 9.74 5.08
C HIS A 417 31.93 8.55 4.14
N GLU A 418 32.49 7.39 4.46
CA GLU A 418 32.27 6.17 3.67
C GLU A 418 30.83 5.68 3.79
N VAL A 419 30.20 5.79 4.96
CA VAL A 419 28.78 5.52 5.15
C VAL A 419 27.93 6.54 4.37
N LEU A 420 28.27 7.84 4.41
CA LEU A 420 27.57 8.84 3.59
C LEU A 420 27.74 8.61 2.08
N ARG A 421 28.82 7.94 1.67
CA ARG A 421 29.03 7.54 0.27
C ARG A 421 28.10 6.39 -0.10
N LEU A 422 28.15 5.30 0.66
CA LEU A 422 27.40 4.06 0.40
C LEU A 422 25.91 4.18 0.71
N TYR A 423 25.56 4.86 1.79
CA TYR A 423 24.20 5.01 2.29
C TYR A 423 23.85 6.50 2.51
N PRO A 424 23.87 7.33 1.45
CA PRO A 424 23.58 8.75 1.60
C PRO A 424 22.14 8.95 2.07
N PRO A 425 21.88 9.83 3.06
CA PRO A 425 20.53 10.18 3.45
C PRO A 425 19.71 10.63 2.23
N SER A 426 20.25 11.51 1.38
CA SER A 426 19.60 11.88 0.12
C SER A 426 20.13 11.10 -1.07
N ILE A 427 19.25 10.41 -1.81
CA ILE A 427 19.63 9.55 -2.94
C ILE A 427 19.64 10.29 -4.30
N THR A 428 18.97 11.44 -4.41
CA THR A 428 18.87 12.24 -5.64
C THR A 428 18.66 13.72 -5.33
N MET A 429 19.17 14.61 -6.18
CA MET A 429 18.90 16.05 -6.11
C MET A 429 18.25 16.57 -7.39
N HIS A 430 17.44 17.62 -7.27
CA HIS A 430 16.79 18.24 -8.42
C HIS A 430 17.18 19.71 -8.59
N ARG A 431 17.31 20.14 -9.85
CA ARG A 431 17.45 21.54 -10.28
C ARG A 431 16.50 21.85 -11.42
N ARG A 432 16.33 23.14 -11.71
CA ARG A 432 15.56 23.64 -12.85
C ARG A 432 16.30 24.79 -13.52
N THR A 433 16.42 24.76 -14.84
CA THR A 433 17.01 25.87 -15.59
C THR A 433 16.06 27.07 -15.60
N SER A 434 16.61 28.27 -15.44
CA SER A 434 15.82 29.52 -15.51
C SER A 434 15.82 30.16 -16.89
N LYS A 435 16.83 29.88 -17.72
CA LYS A 435 16.97 30.33 -19.10
C LYS A 435 17.61 29.23 -19.96
N ASP A 436 17.58 29.39 -21.28
CA ASP A 436 18.32 28.51 -22.19
C ASP A 436 19.82 28.65 -21.91
N MET A 437 20.53 27.52 -21.78
CA MET A 437 21.96 27.51 -21.44
C MET A 437 22.67 26.28 -21.98
N GLN A 438 23.98 26.36 -22.17
CA GLN A 438 24.82 25.21 -22.51
C GLN A 438 25.55 24.67 -21.27
N ILE A 439 25.54 23.35 -21.11
CA ILE A 439 26.29 22.62 -20.08
C ILE A 439 26.90 21.38 -20.75
N GLY A 440 28.22 21.22 -20.72
CA GLY A 440 28.88 20.04 -21.29
C GLY A 440 28.60 19.79 -22.77
N GLY A 441 28.46 20.87 -23.58
CA GLY A 441 28.07 20.77 -24.99
C GLY A 441 26.57 20.54 -25.24
N ILE A 442 25.77 20.36 -24.18
CA ILE A 442 24.31 20.15 -24.26
C ILE A 442 23.59 21.48 -24.05
N THR A 443 22.75 21.85 -25.00
CA THR A 443 21.84 23.00 -24.91
C THR A 443 20.58 22.61 -24.16
N LEU A 444 20.47 23.05 -22.91
CA LEU A 444 19.32 22.85 -22.04
C LEU A 444 18.34 24.03 -22.14
N PRO A 445 17.09 23.80 -22.55
CA PRO A 445 16.07 24.85 -22.60
C PRO A 445 15.66 25.34 -21.21
N ALA A 446 15.13 26.55 -21.14
CA ALA A 446 14.57 27.16 -19.94
C ALA A 446 13.42 26.32 -19.36
N GLY A 447 13.41 26.15 -18.04
CA GLY A 447 12.37 25.47 -17.30
C GLY A 447 12.46 23.95 -17.28
N ILE A 448 13.51 23.35 -17.85
CA ILE A 448 13.72 21.90 -17.80
C ILE A 448 14.18 21.44 -16.41
N GLY A 449 13.71 20.27 -15.98
CA GLY A 449 14.18 19.65 -14.76
C GLY A 449 15.52 18.96 -14.97
N ILE A 450 16.42 19.07 -14.01
CA ILE A 450 17.69 18.35 -13.96
C ILE A 450 17.65 17.45 -12.72
N GLU A 451 18.00 16.18 -12.88
CA GLU A 451 18.04 15.18 -11.82
C GLU A 451 19.48 14.66 -11.67
N VAL A 452 20.02 14.76 -10.45
CA VAL A 452 21.39 14.38 -10.11
C VAL A 452 21.32 13.19 -9.16
N PRO A 453 21.55 11.96 -9.63
CA PRO A 453 21.43 10.75 -8.81
C PRO A 453 22.68 10.54 -7.96
N ILE A 454 22.64 11.00 -6.69
CA ILE A 454 23.76 10.88 -5.73
C ILE A 454 24.21 9.42 -5.62
N VAL A 455 23.26 8.49 -5.43
CA VAL A 455 23.57 7.07 -5.21
C VAL A 455 24.29 6.42 -6.39
N LEU A 456 23.95 6.80 -7.63
CA LEU A 456 24.62 6.24 -8.82
C LEU A 456 26.05 6.78 -8.97
N ILE A 457 26.28 8.05 -8.65
CA ILE A 457 27.61 8.67 -8.71
C ILE A 457 28.52 8.12 -7.60
N HIS A 458 27.97 7.96 -6.39
CA HIS A 458 28.71 7.46 -5.23
C HIS A 458 29.10 5.97 -5.33
N HIS A 459 28.40 5.17 -6.16
CA HIS A 459 28.71 3.75 -6.42
C HIS A 459 29.38 3.52 -7.77
N ASN A 460 29.70 4.59 -8.52
CA ASN A 460 30.29 4.46 -9.85
C ASN A 460 31.75 3.99 -9.76
N THR A 461 32.04 2.81 -10.31
CA THR A 461 33.39 2.21 -10.31
C THR A 461 34.42 3.01 -11.10
N TYR A 462 34.00 3.80 -12.10
CA TYR A 462 34.88 4.72 -12.82
C TYR A 462 35.38 5.85 -11.91
N VAL A 463 34.51 6.35 -11.02
CA VAL A 463 34.80 7.47 -10.12
C VAL A 463 35.55 7.02 -8.87
N TRP A 464 35.13 5.88 -8.30
CA TRP A 464 35.58 5.40 -6.99
C TRP A 464 36.53 4.21 -7.02
N GLY A 465 36.74 3.58 -8.17
CA GLY A 465 37.57 2.38 -8.32
C GLY A 465 36.76 1.08 -8.42
N GLU A 466 37.42 -0.03 -8.74
CA GLU A 466 36.78 -1.36 -8.81
C GLU A 466 36.23 -1.80 -7.44
N ASP A 467 36.81 -1.28 -6.37
CA ASP A 467 36.40 -1.50 -4.98
C ASP A 467 35.28 -0.53 -4.53
N ALA A 468 34.57 0.16 -5.45
CA ALA A 468 33.50 1.10 -5.12
C ALA A 468 32.37 0.50 -4.27
N HIS A 469 32.16 -0.81 -4.33
CA HIS A 469 31.13 -1.51 -3.55
C HIS A 469 31.65 -2.11 -2.24
N GLU A 470 32.92 -1.88 -1.90
CA GLU A 470 33.52 -2.29 -0.63
C GLU A 470 33.46 -1.14 0.39
N PHE A 471 33.25 -1.47 1.67
CA PHE A 471 33.39 -0.53 2.77
C PHE A 471 34.87 -0.29 3.08
N LYS A 472 35.40 0.85 2.62
CA LYS A 472 36.82 1.18 2.79
C LYS A 472 37.00 2.63 3.27
N PRO A 473 36.83 2.87 4.57
CA PRO A 473 37.03 4.21 5.13
C PRO A 473 38.40 4.83 4.82
N GLU A 474 39.49 4.07 4.66
CA GLU A 474 40.82 4.65 4.37
C GLU A 474 40.86 5.53 3.10
N ARG A 475 39.88 5.43 2.19
CA ARG A 475 39.75 6.35 1.04
C ARG A 475 39.75 7.81 1.46
N PHE A 476 39.25 8.12 2.66
CA PHE A 476 39.13 9.48 3.18
C PHE A 476 40.30 9.90 4.08
N ALA A 477 41.37 9.11 4.19
CA ALA A 477 42.51 9.38 5.08
C ALA A 477 43.20 10.72 4.76
N ASP A 478 43.33 11.01 3.47
CA ASP A 478 43.91 12.26 2.95
C ASP A 478 42.86 13.36 2.69
N GLY A 479 41.63 13.16 3.19
CA GLY A 479 40.48 14.03 2.99
C GLY A 479 39.69 13.73 1.71
N ILE A 480 38.52 14.37 1.59
CA ILE A 480 37.55 14.17 0.49
C ILE A 480 38.20 14.42 -0.89
N SER A 481 39.14 15.34 -0.97
CA SER A 481 39.74 15.77 -2.24
C SER A 481 40.57 14.70 -2.94
N LYS A 482 41.14 13.77 -2.18
CA LYS A 482 41.93 12.65 -2.72
C LYS A 482 41.18 11.32 -2.74
N ALA A 483 39.92 11.30 -2.29
CA ALA A 483 39.13 10.08 -2.18
C ALA A 483 38.61 9.54 -3.54
N THR A 484 38.63 10.36 -4.59
CA THR A 484 38.08 10.01 -5.92
C THR A 484 39.11 10.22 -7.03
N LYS A 485 38.88 9.57 -8.19
CA LYS A 485 39.77 9.68 -9.37
C LYS A 485 39.53 10.92 -10.23
N VAL A 486 38.34 11.52 -10.15
CA VAL A 486 37.84 12.43 -11.19
C VAL A 486 37.63 13.86 -10.70
N ASP A 487 37.17 14.09 -9.45
CA ASP A 487 37.12 15.42 -8.78
C ASP A 487 36.49 15.33 -7.35
N GLN A 488 36.66 16.36 -6.52
CA GLN A 488 35.98 16.50 -5.22
C GLN A 488 34.45 16.52 -5.34
N ALA A 489 33.93 17.01 -6.47
CA ALA A 489 32.49 17.13 -6.74
C ALA A 489 31.79 15.78 -6.98
N ALA A 490 32.49 14.66 -6.86
CA ALA A 490 31.93 13.32 -6.86
C ALA A 490 31.40 12.85 -5.48
N PHE A 491 31.75 13.55 -4.39
CA PHE A 491 31.25 13.28 -3.04
C PHE A 491 30.48 14.47 -2.49
N PHE A 492 29.15 14.41 -2.53
CA PHE A 492 28.29 15.55 -2.16
C PHE A 492 27.00 15.12 -1.42
N PRO A 493 27.10 14.33 -0.33
CA PRO A 493 25.93 13.85 0.42
C PRO A 493 25.11 14.98 1.06
N PHE A 494 25.72 16.15 1.29
CA PHE A 494 25.08 17.37 1.78
C PHE A 494 24.77 18.40 0.67
N GLY A 495 24.93 18.00 -0.60
CA GLY A 495 24.96 18.91 -1.74
C GLY A 495 26.30 19.63 -1.90
N TRP A 496 26.36 20.52 -2.88
CA TRP A 496 27.57 21.29 -3.24
C TRP A 496 27.20 22.73 -3.64
N GLY A 497 28.19 23.62 -3.58
CA GLY A 497 28.04 25.03 -3.98
C GLY A 497 27.25 25.90 -3.00
N PRO A 498 26.68 27.04 -3.45
CA PRO A 498 26.00 28.00 -2.59
C PRO A 498 24.77 27.42 -1.87
N ARG A 499 24.23 26.30 -2.39
CA ARG A 499 23.06 25.60 -1.85
C ARG A 499 23.41 24.39 -0.96
N ILE A 500 24.67 24.25 -0.53
CA ILE A 500 25.09 23.17 0.40
C ILE A 500 24.26 23.19 1.69
N CYS A 501 23.99 22.03 2.27
CA CYS A 501 23.20 21.89 3.49
C CYS A 501 23.74 22.81 4.60
N ILE A 502 22.89 23.66 5.15
CA ILE A 502 23.27 24.55 6.27
C ILE A 502 23.53 23.75 7.56
N GLY A 503 22.82 22.63 7.74
CA GLY A 503 22.92 21.75 8.90
C GLY A 503 24.03 20.72 8.83
N GLN A 504 24.93 20.75 7.84
CA GLN A 504 25.99 19.74 7.68
C GLN A 504 26.84 19.60 8.96
N ASN A 505 27.31 20.71 9.53
CA ASN A 505 28.11 20.68 10.74
C ASN A 505 27.32 20.22 11.96
N PHE A 506 26.03 20.56 12.04
CA PHE A 506 25.13 20.09 13.09
C PHE A 506 25.01 18.56 13.04
N ALA A 507 24.64 18.01 11.89
CA ALA A 507 24.45 16.57 11.70
C ALA A 507 25.73 15.76 11.94
N LEU A 508 26.89 16.25 11.46
CA LEU A 508 28.17 15.56 11.69
C LEU A 508 28.62 15.64 13.15
N LEU A 509 28.41 16.75 13.85
CA LEU A 509 28.71 16.84 15.28
C LEU A 509 27.82 15.92 16.10
N GLU A 510 26.52 15.91 15.81
CA GLU A 510 25.54 15.02 16.42
C GLU A 510 25.93 13.55 16.20
N ALA A 511 26.21 13.16 14.95
CA ALA A 511 26.58 11.80 14.62
C ALA A 511 27.89 11.36 15.30
N LYS A 512 28.91 12.24 15.31
CA LYS A 512 30.18 11.96 16.00
C LYS A 512 29.98 11.76 17.50
N MET A 513 29.19 12.62 18.13
CA MET A 513 28.90 12.50 19.57
C MET A 513 28.19 11.21 19.90
N ALA A 514 27.12 10.89 19.18
CA ALA A 514 26.36 9.66 19.38
C ALA A 514 27.23 8.42 19.17
N LEU A 515 28.00 8.38 18.08
CA LEU A 515 28.89 7.25 17.78
C LEU A 515 29.99 7.08 18.82
N CYS A 516 30.62 8.17 19.29
CA CYS A 516 31.61 8.10 20.36
C CYS A 516 30.98 7.57 21.66
N SER A 517 29.81 8.08 22.05
CA SER A 517 29.10 7.59 23.23
C SER A 517 28.72 6.11 23.11
N ILE A 518 28.34 5.62 21.93
CA ILE A 518 28.04 4.20 21.73
C ILE A 518 29.31 3.36 21.84
N LEU A 519 30.38 3.72 21.12
CA LEU A 519 31.63 2.96 21.11
C LEU A 519 32.33 2.91 22.48
N GLN A 520 32.12 3.91 23.34
CA GLN A 520 32.60 3.91 24.73
C GLN A 520 31.93 2.85 25.61
N ASN A 521 30.68 2.49 25.33
CA ASN A 521 29.85 1.72 26.26
C ASN A 521 29.48 0.32 25.72
N PHE A 522 29.44 0.13 24.40
CA PHE A 522 28.88 -1.08 23.79
C PHE A 522 29.78 -1.69 22.72
N GLU A 523 29.79 -3.03 22.69
CA GLU A 523 30.11 -3.81 21.49
C GLU A 523 28.81 -4.27 20.83
N PHE A 524 28.77 -4.20 19.51
CA PHE A 524 27.58 -4.56 18.75
C PHE A 524 27.89 -5.36 17.49
N ARG A 525 26.97 -6.25 17.11
CA ARG A 525 27.04 -7.12 15.92
C ARG A 525 25.69 -7.21 15.24
N LEU A 526 25.63 -7.65 13.99
CA LEU A 526 24.35 -7.89 13.31
C LEU A 526 23.61 -9.03 14.02
N SER A 527 22.32 -8.84 14.31
CA SER A 527 21.49 -9.95 14.78
C SER A 527 21.26 -10.96 13.64
N PRO A 528 21.13 -12.27 13.94
CA PRO A 528 20.60 -13.26 13.00
C PRO A 528 19.22 -12.89 12.42
N SER A 529 18.43 -12.05 13.10
CA SER A 529 17.13 -11.55 12.64
C SER A 529 17.24 -10.36 11.68
N TYR A 530 18.44 -9.80 11.46
CA TYR A 530 18.66 -8.66 10.57
C TYR A 530 18.45 -9.03 9.09
N ILE A 531 17.60 -8.26 8.41
CA ILE A 531 17.34 -8.39 6.99
C ILE A 531 17.86 -7.14 6.27
N HIS A 532 18.94 -7.29 5.48
CA HIS A 532 19.49 -6.19 4.70
C HIS A 532 18.53 -5.77 3.57
N ALA A 533 17.86 -4.64 3.74
CA ALA A 533 16.88 -4.14 2.79
C ALA A 533 16.77 -2.60 2.82
N PRO A 534 17.73 -1.87 2.24
CA PRO A 534 17.63 -0.42 2.05
C PRO A 534 16.41 -0.06 1.17
N GLN A 535 15.63 0.94 1.59
CA GLN A 535 14.43 1.40 0.90
C GLN A 535 14.42 2.93 0.81
N PRO A 536 14.23 3.51 -0.40
CA PRO A 536 13.98 4.93 -0.53
C PRO A 536 12.58 5.28 -0.05
N VAL A 537 12.48 6.22 0.89
CA VAL A 537 11.22 6.79 1.36
C VAL A 537 11.11 8.22 0.82
N VAL A 538 9.97 8.53 0.17
CA VAL A 538 9.70 9.83 -0.49
C VAL A 538 10.67 10.16 -1.65
N ALA A 539 11.53 9.23 -2.07
CA ALA A 539 12.70 9.54 -2.91
C ALA A 539 13.63 10.61 -2.29
N VAL A 540 13.58 10.77 -0.97
CA VAL A 540 14.35 11.77 -0.21
C VAL A 540 15.27 11.12 0.82
N THR A 541 14.83 10.08 1.54
CA THR A 541 15.62 9.42 2.60
C THR A 541 15.79 7.91 2.37
N LEU A 542 16.92 7.34 2.76
CA LEU A 542 17.22 5.90 2.61
C LEU A 542 17.03 5.14 3.94
N HIS A 543 15.88 4.51 4.13
CA HIS A 543 15.52 3.82 5.38
C HIS A 543 15.83 2.32 5.30
N PRO A 544 16.07 1.64 6.42
CA PRO A 544 16.01 0.19 6.49
C PRO A 544 14.54 -0.30 6.48
N GLN A 545 14.12 -1.08 5.47
CA GLN A 545 12.73 -1.50 5.26
C GLN A 545 12.14 -2.31 6.42
N TYR A 546 12.96 -3.14 7.07
CA TYR A 546 12.59 -3.99 8.21
C TYR A 546 13.28 -3.51 9.51
N GLY A 547 13.64 -2.22 9.54
CA GLY A 547 14.54 -1.59 10.52
C GLY A 547 15.92 -2.26 10.60
N ALA A 548 16.70 -1.96 11.63
CA ALA A 548 18.10 -2.38 11.73
C ALA A 548 18.37 -2.97 13.11
N ILE A 549 18.26 -4.31 13.22
CA ILE A 549 18.44 -5.01 14.49
C ILE A 549 19.93 -5.38 14.67
N THR A 550 20.53 -4.89 15.75
CA THR A 550 21.90 -5.22 16.16
C THR A 550 21.85 -5.91 17.53
N LEU A 551 22.67 -6.92 17.74
CA LEU A 551 22.98 -7.45 19.07
C LEU A 551 23.94 -6.48 19.76
N SER A 552 23.60 -5.99 20.94
CA SER A 552 24.51 -5.22 21.80
C SER A 552 24.87 -6.03 23.04
N ALA A 553 26.11 -5.93 23.50
CA ALA A 553 26.55 -6.46 24.79
C ALA A 553 27.10 -5.32 25.65
N GLY A 554 26.73 -5.31 26.93
CA GLY A 554 27.24 -4.37 27.91
C GLY A 554 28.67 -4.70 28.29
N ILE A 555 29.56 -3.70 28.30
CA ILE A 555 30.92 -3.89 28.77
C ILE A 555 30.91 -3.79 30.31
N GLY A 556 30.75 -4.93 30.97
CA GLY A 556 30.95 -5.02 32.42
C GLY A 556 32.42 -4.78 32.73
N ILE A 557 32.76 -3.58 33.22
CA ILE A 557 34.10 -3.33 33.74
C ILE A 557 34.19 -3.88 35.16
N GLU A 558 34.41 -5.18 35.28
CA GLU A 558 35.20 -5.66 36.41
C GLU A 558 36.64 -5.18 36.17
N VAL A 559 37.10 -4.24 37.00
CA VAL A 559 38.53 -4.08 37.26
C VAL A 559 38.98 -5.30 38.06
N SER A 560 38.98 -6.45 37.40
CA SER A 560 39.70 -7.63 37.84
C SER A 560 41.08 -7.46 37.25
N ILE A 561 42.06 -7.23 38.13
CA ILE A 561 43.48 -7.29 37.82
C ILE A 561 43.73 -8.67 37.18
N ILE A 562 43.65 -8.76 35.86
CA ILE A 562 44.27 -9.85 35.13
C ILE A 562 45.74 -9.46 35.05
N GLN A 563 46.40 -9.87 36.13
CA GLN A 563 47.83 -10.00 36.24
C GLN A 563 48.33 -10.63 34.94
N ILE A 564 49.08 -9.85 34.17
CA ILE A 564 49.88 -10.31 33.05
C ILE A 564 50.76 -11.42 33.60
N HIS A 565 50.41 -12.68 33.34
CA HIS A 565 51.38 -13.75 33.29
C HIS A 565 51.85 -13.85 31.85
N HIS A 566 52.95 -13.15 31.59
CA HIS A 566 53.89 -13.53 30.57
C HIS A 566 54.18 -15.03 30.70
N ASN A 567 53.83 -15.80 29.68
CA ASN A 567 54.64 -16.93 29.25
C ASN A 567 54.71 -16.91 27.73
N THR A 568 55.71 -16.16 27.27
CA THR A 568 56.64 -16.54 26.20
C THR A 568 56.34 -17.85 25.48
N TYR A 569 56.06 -17.78 24.18
CA TYR A 569 56.90 -18.46 23.19
C TYR A 569 57.09 -17.56 21.98
N VAL A 570 58.31 -17.04 21.90
CA VAL A 570 58.90 -16.34 20.76
C VAL A 570 59.22 -17.40 19.69
N TRP A 571 58.92 -17.12 18.43
CA TRP A 571 59.70 -17.65 17.33
C TRP A 571 60.12 -16.48 16.44
N GLY A 572 61.36 -16.04 16.64
CA GLY A 572 62.10 -15.21 15.72
C GLY A 572 63.16 -16.05 15.00
N GLU A 573 63.13 -15.98 13.68
CA GLU A 573 64.23 -16.05 12.70
C GLU A 573 65.41 -17.02 12.95
N ASN A 574 65.50 -18.09 12.15
CA ASN A 574 66.59 -18.26 11.17
C ASN A 574 66.40 -19.51 10.26
N VAL A 575 66.56 -19.25 8.96
CA VAL A 575 66.97 -20.09 7.81
C VAL A 575 67.32 -21.56 8.10
N HIS A 576 66.67 -22.50 7.40
CA HIS A 576 67.27 -23.45 6.42
C HIS A 576 66.24 -24.46 5.86
N GLU A 577 66.32 -24.66 4.54
CA GLU A 577 65.81 -25.78 3.72
C GLU A 577 64.33 -25.88 3.32
N PHE A 578 64.14 -25.62 2.02
CA PHE A 578 63.09 -26.14 1.16
C PHE A 578 63.46 -27.55 0.67
N LYS A 579 62.60 -28.56 0.87
CA LYS A 579 62.54 -29.75 -0.01
C LYS A 579 61.08 -30.27 -0.17
N PRO A 580 60.60 -30.42 -1.42
CA PRO A 580 59.27 -30.93 -1.74
C PRO A 580 59.33 -32.41 -2.10
N GLU A 581 58.74 -33.32 -1.32
CA GLU A 581 58.56 -34.70 -1.75
C GLU A 581 57.55 -35.44 -0.85
N ARG A 582 56.67 -36.22 -1.50
CA ARG A 582 55.68 -37.18 -0.96
C ARG A 582 54.24 -36.69 -0.75
N LEU A 583 53.70 -36.21 -1.87
CA LEU A 583 52.48 -36.78 -2.45
C LEU A 583 52.74 -38.29 -2.72
N ALA A 584 51.87 -39.18 -2.20
CA ALA A 584 51.79 -40.64 -2.38
C ALA A 584 52.18 -41.51 -1.16
N ASP A 585 51.20 -41.70 -0.27
CA ASP A 585 50.92 -42.92 0.51
C ASP A 585 49.67 -42.62 1.38
N GLY A 586 48.50 -43.24 1.26
CA GLY A 586 48.08 -44.32 0.41
C GLY A 586 46.56 -44.28 0.23
N ILE A 587 46.14 -44.33 -1.02
CA ILE A 587 44.92 -45.02 -1.43
C ILE A 587 45.26 -46.51 -1.34
N SER A 588 44.65 -47.25 -0.41
CA SER A 588 44.32 -48.67 -0.56
C SER A 588 43.92 -49.32 0.78
N LYS A 589 42.77 -50.03 0.75
CA LYS A 589 42.33 -51.15 1.61
C LYS A 589 41.73 -50.76 2.99
N VAL A 590 40.48 -51.10 3.36
CA VAL A 590 39.52 -52.20 3.06
C VAL A 590 38.13 -51.66 3.53
N ALA A 591 37.00 -51.58 2.81
CA ALA A 591 36.22 -52.49 1.96
C ALA A 591 35.61 -53.72 2.68
N LYS A 592 34.31 -53.68 3.01
CA LYS A 592 33.30 -54.78 3.10
C LYS A 592 32.29 -54.50 4.21
N ASP A 593 30.97 -54.67 4.05
CA ASP A 593 30.16 -55.42 3.09
C ASP A 593 28.95 -54.54 2.65
N ASP A 594 28.64 -54.41 1.36
CA ASP A 594 27.87 -55.34 0.50
C ASP A 594 26.41 -55.48 0.98
N GLN A 595 25.35 -55.38 0.16
CA GLN A 595 25.21 -55.62 -1.29
C GLN A 595 23.82 -55.08 -1.73
N THR A 596 23.71 -54.23 -2.78
CA THR A 596 23.33 -54.55 -4.19
C THR A 596 21.84 -54.89 -4.45
N LEU A 597 21.17 -54.61 -5.57
CA LEU A 597 21.49 -54.61 -7.02
C LEU A 597 20.59 -53.59 -7.77
N PHE A 598 21.06 -52.74 -8.71
CA PHE A 598 21.46 -52.91 -10.13
C PHE A 598 20.31 -52.87 -11.19
N PHE A 599 20.14 -51.78 -12.00
CA PHE A 599 20.67 -51.42 -13.37
C PHE A 599 19.69 -51.84 -14.54
N PRO A 600 19.82 -51.44 -15.85
CA PRO A 600 19.91 -50.10 -16.49
C PRO A 600 19.35 -50.00 -17.97
N PHE A 601 19.82 -49.00 -18.75
CA PHE A 601 19.73 -48.69 -20.22
C PHE A 601 18.69 -47.62 -20.62
N GLY A 602 18.95 -46.63 -21.48
CA GLY A 602 20.13 -46.22 -22.24
C GLY A 602 19.74 -45.35 -23.48
N TRP A 603 20.70 -44.54 -23.95
CA TRP A 603 20.85 -43.93 -25.30
C TRP A 603 20.08 -42.65 -25.71
N GLY A 604 20.85 -41.69 -26.26
CA GLY A 604 20.39 -40.42 -26.85
C GLY A 604 20.25 -40.44 -28.39
N PRO A 605 20.62 -39.37 -29.13
CA PRO A 605 19.69 -38.42 -29.76
C PRO A 605 19.80 -38.33 -31.31
N ARG A 606 18.78 -37.78 -32.01
CA ARG A 606 18.79 -37.18 -33.38
C ARG A 606 17.36 -36.73 -33.79
N ILE A 607 17.04 -35.48 -34.19
CA ILE A 607 17.42 -34.62 -35.34
C ILE A 607 16.32 -34.58 -36.45
N CYS A 608 15.96 -33.34 -36.86
CA CYS A 608 15.34 -32.87 -38.13
C CYS A 608 13.84 -33.13 -38.40
N ILE A 609 13.07 -32.35 -39.18
CA ILE A 609 13.12 -31.05 -39.89
C ILE A 609 11.69 -30.84 -40.45
N GLY A 610 11.27 -29.59 -40.68
CA GLY A 610 10.20 -29.23 -41.64
C GLY A 610 9.27 -28.14 -41.10
N GLN A 611 9.63 -26.85 -41.15
CA GLN A 611 9.43 -25.91 -42.28
C GLN A 611 7.97 -25.80 -42.78
N ASN A 612 7.44 -24.68 -43.26
CA ASN A 612 7.53 -23.24 -42.98
C ASN A 612 6.55 -22.58 -43.99
N PHE A 613 6.03 -21.38 -43.68
CA PHE A 613 5.41 -20.41 -44.62
C PHE A 613 3.95 -20.58 -45.15
N ALA A 614 3.08 -19.76 -44.57
CA ALA A 614 2.50 -18.53 -45.17
C ALA A 614 1.11 -18.53 -45.88
N LEU A 615 0.34 -17.53 -45.40
CA LEU A 615 -0.48 -16.54 -46.11
C LEU A 615 -1.99 -16.77 -46.39
N LEU A 616 -2.74 -15.82 -45.82
CA LEU A 616 -3.79 -14.97 -46.43
C LEU A 616 -5.28 -15.25 -46.13
N GLU A 617 -5.94 -14.11 -45.89
CA GLU A 617 -7.33 -13.80 -45.52
C GLU A 617 -8.40 -14.31 -46.52
N ALA A 618 -9.64 -14.53 -46.04
CA ALA A 618 -10.83 -13.85 -46.59
C ALA A 618 -12.16 -14.23 -45.90
N LYS A 619 -13.02 -13.20 -45.87
CA LYS A 619 -14.41 -13.01 -45.45
C LYS A 619 -15.47 -14.04 -45.91
N MET A 620 -16.60 -14.02 -45.19
CA MET A 620 -18.02 -13.96 -45.63
C MET A 620 -18.90 -14.97 -44.85
N ALA A 621 -20.19 -14.80 -44.61
CA ALA A 621 -21.15 -13.70 -44.65
C ALA A 621 -22.53 -14.30 -44.29
N LEU A 622 -23.37 -13.48 -43.64
CA LEU A 622 -24.83 -13.42 -43.77
C LEU A 622 -25.77 -14.53 -43.26
N CYS A 623 -26.95 -14.00 -42.87
CA CYS A 623 -28.28 -14.60 -42.87
C CYS A 623 -28.68 -15.46 -41.64
N SER A 624 -29.86 -15.32 -41.02
CA SER A 624 -31.03 -14.48 -41.32
C SER A 624 -32.11 -14.71 -40.25
N ILE A 625 -32.91 -13.66 -39.99
CA ILE A 625 -34.39 -13.67 -39.79
C ILE A 625 -35.03 -14.19 -38.48
N LEU A 626 -35.52 -13.20 -37.73
CA LEU A 626 -36.89 -12.95 -37.22
C LEU A 626 -37.68 -13.99 -36.40
N GLN A 627 -38.61 -13.37 -35.64
CA GLN A 627 -39.89 -13.86 -35.09
C GLN A 627 -39.85 -14.24 -33.59
N ASN A 628 -40.82 -13.90 -32.74
CA ASN A 628 -42.04 -13.08 -32.82
C ASN A 628 -42.65 -13.00 -31.40
N PHE A 629 -43.27 -11.86 -31.06
CA PHE A 629 -44.49 -11.63 -30.23
C PHE A 629 -44.65 -12.23 -28.81
N GLU A 630 -45.54 -11.78 -27.90
CA GLU A 630 -46.15 -10.50 -27.45
C GLU A 630 -47.26 -10.88 -26.41
N PHE A 631 -47.74 -9.89 -25.63
CA PHE A 631 -48.96 -9.81 -24.76
C PHE A 631 -48.98 -10.43 -23.33
N ARG A 632 -49.28 -9.73 -22.19
CA ARG A 632 -50.43 -8.87 -21.71
C ARG A 632 -51.64 -9.72 -21.22
N LEU A 633 -52.42 -9.48 -20.14
CA LEU A 633 -52.86 -8.28 -19.37
C LEU A 633 -53.74 -8.67 -18.12
N LEU A 634 -53.87 -7.72 -17.14
CA LEU A 634 -55.08 -7.24 -16.36
C LEU A 634 -55.73 -8.02 -15.17
N PRO A 635 -56.58 -7.41 -14.27
CA PRO A 635 -56.91 -5.97 -13.98
C PRO A 635 -57.33 -5.51 -12.51
N SER A 636 -57.46 -4.16 -12.33
CA SER A 636 -58.52 -3.32 -11.64
C SER A 636 -58.73 -3.22 -10.09
N TYR A 637 -59.24 -2.14 -9.43
CA TYR A 637 -59.45 -0.66 -9.65
C TYR A 637 -60.08 0.02 -8.39
N ILE A 638 -60.05 1.37 -8.32
CA ILE A 638 -60.86 2.44 -7.62
C ILE A 638 -59.89 3.47 -6.94
N GLN A 639 -59.59 4.71 -7.38
CA GLN A 639 -60.26 5.95 -7.87
C GLN A 639 -60.66 6.98 -6.78
N LEU A 640 -59.98 8.15 -6.70
CA LEU A 640 -60.56 9.52 -6.86
C LEU A 640 -59.50 10.68 -6.88
N SER A 641 -59.55 11.52 -7.95
CA SER A 641 -59.32 13.00 -8.10
C SER A 641 -58.13 13.75 -7.43
N MET A 642 -57.47 14.80 -7.96
CA MET A 642 -57.59 15.66 -9.16
C MET A 642 -56.34 16.61 -9.27
N ARG A 643 -55.92 16.92 -10.53
CA ARG A 643 -55.29 18.17 -11.09
C ARG A 643 -53.96 18.70 -10.47
N LEU A 644 -52.84 18.82 -11.21
CA LEU A 644 -52.61 19.70 -12.37
C LEU A 644 -51.53 19.17 -13.36
N ARG A 645 -51.91 19.24 -14.64
CA ARG A 645 -51.21 19.13 -15.96
C ARG A 645 -49.84 19.85 -16.06
N LEU A 646 -48.88 19.52 -16.93
CA LEU A 646 -48.89 18.94 -18.29
C LEU A 646 -47.48 18.40 -18.67
N ASP A 647 -47.47 17.29 -19.43
CA ASP A 647 -46.35 16.63 -20.11
C ASP A 647 -45.83 17.40 -21.35
N TYR A 648 -44.62 17.02 -21.79
CA TYR A 648 -44.21 17.12 -23.19
C TYR A 648 -43.47 15.84 -23.64
N ASP A 649 -44.14 15.08 -24.51
CA ASP A 649 -43.60 14.22 -25.56
C ASP A 649 -44.14 14.83 -26.88
N HIS A 650 -43.55 14.74 -28.08
CA HIS A 650 -42.61 13.78 -28.60
C HIS A 650 -42.09 14.26 -29.98
N LEU A 651 -40.88 13.79 -30.31
CA LEU A 651 -40.43 13.25 -31.59
C LEU A 651 -40.38 14.11 -32.88
N ARG A 652 -39.11 14.38 -33.26
CA ARG A 652 -38.54 14.29 -34.62
C ARG A 652 -39.09 13.08 -35.42
N CYS A 653 -39.22 13.11 -36.74
CA CYS A 653 -38.11 13.21 -37.70
C CYS A 653 -38.65 13.30 -39.15
N MET A 654 -37.83 13.91 -40.01
CA MET A 654 -37.95 14.01 -41.47
C MET A 654 -37.44 12.78 -42.21
N ALA A 655 -37.90 12.63 -43.46
CA ALA A 655 -37.15 12.43 -44.73
C ALA A 655 -38.06 11.62 -45.68
N ASP A 656 -38.27 11.90 -46.97
CA ASP A 656 -37.52 12.67 -47.97
C ASP A 656 -38.44 12.88 -49.24
N PRO A 657 -37.97 13.48 -50.36
CA PRO A 657 -38.74 14.37 -51.24
C PRO A 657 -39.16 13.78 -52.60
N VAL A 658 -40.16 14.40 -53.28
CA VAL A 658 -40.32 14.41 -54.75
C VAL A 658 -41.05 15.70 -55.19
N ALA A 659 -40.68 16.19 -56.37
CA ALA A 659 -41.10 17.42 -57.04
C ALA A 659 -42.44 17.35 -57.82
N ALA A 660 -42.87 18.56 -58.25
CA ALA A 660 -43.65 18.91 -59.46
C ALA A 660 -45.16 19.25 -59.32
N GLY A 661 -45.50 20.47 -59.74
CA GLY A 661 -46.66 20.75 -60.62
C GLY A 661 -47.80 21.63 -60.09
N GLY A 662 -47.93 22.85 -60.63
CA GLY A 662 -49.13 23.24 -61.40
C GLY A 662 -50.20 24.19 -60.80
N PHE A 663 -50.41 25.31 -61.53
CA PHE A 663 -51.67 26.05 -61.84
C PHE A 663 -52.52 26.67 -60.71
N SER A 664 -53.20 27.82 -60.84
CA SER A 664 -53.19 29.03 -61.69
C SER A 664 -54.39 29.91 -61.25
N VAL A 665 -54.34 31.20 -61.60
CA VAL A 665 -55.44 32.20 -61.71
C VAL A 665 -55.95 32.90 -60.42
N PHE A 666 -55.62 34.18 -60.23
CA PHE A 666 -56.42 35.36 -60.65
C PHE A 666 -55.75 36.68 -60.18
N TYR A 667 -55.50 37.59 -61.15
CA TYR A 667 -55.50 39.08 -61.10
C TYR A 667 -54.50 39.83 -60.20
N GLU A 668 -54.01 41.04 -60.49
CA GLU A 668 -53.80 41.94 -61.63
C GLU A 668 -53.09 43.19 -61.04
N CYS A 669 -52.44 44.03 -61.87
CA CYS A 669 -51.82 45.34 -61.56
C CYS A 669 -50.54 45.34 -60.68
N ALA A 670 -49.34 45.61 -61.19
CA ALA A 670 -48.82 46.83 -61.84
C ALA A 670 -48.62 48.04 -60.89
N GLN A 671 -47.34 48.45 -60.83
CA GLN A 671 -46.84 49.83 -60.84
C GLN A 671 -46.91 50.72 -59.59
N ALA A 672 -45.91 51.63 -59.59
CA ALA A 672 -45.76 52.88 -58.85
C ALA A 672 -45.26 52.73 -57.40
N GLU A 673 -43.98 53.02 -57.16
CA GLU A 673 -43.46 54.34 -56.75
C GLU A 673 -43.79 54.70 -55.31
N LEU A 674 -42.71 55.00 -54.57
CA LEU A 674 -42.61 56.03 -53.53
C LEU A 674 -43.85 56.25 -52.64
N SER A 675 -43.71 55.90 -51.36
CA SER A 675 -43.52 56.90 -50.28
C SER A 675 -44.00 56.39 -48.91
N HIS A 676 -43.31 56.89 -47.88
CA HIS A 676 -43.69 56.99 -46.47
C HIS A 676 -43.84 55.71 -45.60
N ALA A 677 -42.79 55.51 -44.80
CA ALA A 677 -42.80 55.36 -43.34
C ALA A 677 -43.76 54.34 -42.68
N GLY A 678 -43.15 53.36 -41.99
CA GLY A 678 -43.62 52.95 -40.66
C GLY A 678 -43.88 51.46 -40.46
N VAL A 679 -42.97 50.84 -39.68
CA VAL A 679 -43.22 49.80 -38.66
C VAL A 679 -43.95 48.52 -39.07
N GLY A 680 -43.28 47.37 -38.92
CA GLY A 680 -43.98 46.08 -38.76
C GLY A 680 -43.18 44.84 -39.07
N ALA A 681 -42.58 44.25 -38.02
CA ALA A 681 -41.89 42.97 -37.92
C ALA A 681 -42.32 41.82 -38.87
N VAL A 682 -41.33 41.12 -39.44
CA VAL A 682 -41.37 39.65 -39.65
C VAL A 682 -40.02 39.01 -39.27
N SER A 683 -40.08 38.35 -38.11
CA SER A 683 -39.34 37.19 -37.61
C SER A 683 -37.82 37.05 -37.85
N SER A 684 -37.07 37.39 -36.82
CA SER A 684 -35.79 36.77 -36.48
C SER A 684 -35.95 35.24 -36.39
N MET A 685 -35.13 34.51 -37.14
CA MET A 685 -34.88 33.10 -36.86
C MET A 685 -34.23 33.03 -35.48
N PRO A 686 -34.83 32.37 -34.47
CA PRO A 686 -34.43 32.58 -33.09
C PRO A 686 -33.05 31.95 -32.86
N TRP A 687 -32.13 32.75 -32.31
CA TRP A 687 -30.77 32.37 -31.88
C TRP A 687 -30.73 31.13 -30.97
N SER A 688 -31.87 30.74 -30.40
CA SER A 688 -32.05 29.47 -29.71
C SER A 688 -31.75 28.28 -30.62
N ILE A 689 -32.14 28.29 -31.91
CA ILE A 689 -31.94 27.17 -32.84
C ILE A 689 -30.44 26.98 -33.15
N LEU A 690 -29.69 28.08 -33.30
CA LEU A 690 -28.23 28.04 -33.49
C LEU A 690 -27.50 27.64 -32.21
N ALA A 691 -27.95 28.11 -31.04
CA ALA A 691 -27.40 27.71 -29.74
C ALA A 691 -27.68 26.23 -29.43
N TYR A 692 -28.87 25.72 -29.73
CA TYR A 692 -29.20 24.30 -29.63
C TYR A 692 -28.43 23.46 -30.64
N GLY A 693 -28.14 24.00 -31.83
CA GLY A 693 -27.27 23.37 -32.83
C GLY A 693 -25.82 23.23 -32.37
N LEU A 694 -25.25 24.30 -31.78
CA LEU A 694 -23.88 24.31 -31.23
C LEU A 694 -23.75 23.46 -29.96
N LEU A 695 -24.72 23.53 -29.06
CA LEU A 695 -24.80 22.63 -27.90
C LEU A 695 -24.93 21.17 -28.38
N GLY A 696 -25.73 20.93 -29.42
CA GLY A 696 -25.84 19.64 -30.08
C GLY A 696 -24.51 19.13 -30.65
N LEU A 697 -23.70 20.01 -31.24
CA LEU A 697 -22.36 19.68 -31.78
C LEU A 697 -21.33 19.40 -30.69
N VAL A 698 -21.32 20.17 -29.60
CA VAL A 698 -20.43 19.95 -28.44
C VAL A 698 -20.81 18.68 -27.71
N VAL A 699 -22.10 18.42 -27.50
CA VAL A 699 -22.59 17.16 -26.94
C VAL A 699 -22.23 16.01 -27.88
N ARG A 700 -22.32 16.19 -29.21
CA ARG A 700 -21.86 15.17 -30.19
C ARG A 700 -20.37 14.91 -30.11
N TRP A 701 -19.55 15.95 -29.94
CA TRP A 701 -18.10 15.82 -29.87
C TRP A 701 -17.65 15.19 -28.56
N GLN A 702 -18.22 15.61 -27.43
CA GLN A 702 -18.00 14.96 -26.14
C GLN A 702 -18.53 13.54 -26.13
N ALA A 703 -19.70 13.28 -26.71
CA ALA A 703 -20.20 11.93 -26.93
C ALA A 703 -19.26 11.14 -27.84
N GLY A 704 -18.64 11.76 -28.85
CA GLY A 704 -17.63 11.16 -29.73
C GLY A 704 -16.32 10.84 -29.03
N LEU A 705 -15.86 11.68 -28.10
CA LEU A 705 -14.70 11.43 -27.24
C LEU A 705 -15.00 10.35 -26.19
N LEU A 706 -16.21 10.38 -25.61
CA LEU A 706 -16.71 9.32 -24.74
C LEU A 706 -16.77 8.02 -25.54
N LEU A 707 -17.41 7.99 -26.71
CA LEU A 707 -17.46 6.85 -27.63
C LEU A 707 -16.07 6.42 -28.06
N HIS A 708 -15.11 7.32 -28.25
CA HIS A 708 -13.74 6.94 -28.60
C HIS A 708 -13.03 6.25 -27.42
N TRP A 709 -13.18 6.78 -26.20
CA TRP A 709 -12.65 6.20 -24.97
C TRP A 709 -13.34 4.88 -24.59
N LEU A 710 -14.64 4.78 -24.87
CA LEU A 710 -15.53 3.67 -24.53
C LEU A 710 -15.58 2.56 -25.60
N TRP A 711 -15.40 2.90 -26.87
CA TRP A 711 -15.62 2.01 -28.02
C TRP A 711 -14.34 1.77 -28.85
N LEU A 712 -13.43 2.76 -28.95
CA LEU A 712 -12.22 2.71 -29.80
C LEU A 712 -10.90 2.44 -29.04
N ARG A 713 -10.91 2.34 -27.70
CA ARG A 713 -9.83 1.69 -26.92
C ARG A 713 -10.29 0.29 -26.45
N PRO A 714 -10.12 -0.77 -27.26
CA PRO A 714 -10.70 -2.07 -26.98
C PRO A 714 -9.80 -2.87 -26.03
N ARG A 715 -9.49 -2.37 -24.82
CA ARG A 715 -8.74 -3.20 -23.83
C ARG A 715 -9.56 -4.43 -23.39
N PRO A 716 -10.88 -4.32 -23.06
CA PRO A 716 -11.69 -5.47 -22.67
C PRO A 716 -11.96 -6.43 -23.84
N ARG A 717 -12.33 -5.93 -25.03
CA ARG A 717 -12.57 -6.78 -26.22
C ARG A 717 -11.30 -7.47 -26.72
N ARG A 718 -10.14 -6.80 -26.72
CA ARG A 718 -8.87 -7.46 -27.07
C ARG A 718 -8.50 -8.53 -26.05
N LEU A 719 -8.77 -8.26 -24.77
CA LEU A 719 -8.55 -9.25 -23.72
C LEU A 719 -9.50 -10.44 -23.84
N GLU A 720 -10.77 -10.21 -24.17
CA GLU A 720 -11.72 -11.29 -24.49
C GLU A 720 -11.22 -12.16 -25.65
N LEU A 721 -10.79 -11.53 -26.75
CA LEU A 721 -10.24 -12.23 -27.91
C LEU A 721 -8.97 -13.00 -27.54
N ALA A 722 -8.07 -12.41 -26.75
CA ALA A 722 -6.83 -13.06 -26.31
C ALA A 722 -7.08 -14.25 -25.37
N LEU A 723 -8.06 -14.16 -24.48
CA LEU A 723 -8.44 -15.28 -23.60
C LEU A 723 -9.14 -16.39 -24.40
N ARG A 724 -10.01 -16.04 -25.35
CA ARG A 724 -10.67 -17.02 -26.23
C ARG A 724 -9.69 -17.71 -27.18
N ALA A 725 -8.68 -16.99 -27.68
CA ALA A 725 -7.62 -17.56 -28.50
C ALA A 725 -6.80 -18.64 -27.75
N GLN A 726 -6.73 -18.53 -26.43
CA GLN A 726 -6.10 -19.53 -25.55
C GLN A 726 -7.05 -20.67 -25.16
N GLY A 727 -8.25 -20.75 -25.75
CA GLY A 727 -9.24 -21.79 -25.49
C GLY A 727 -10.22 -21.50 -24.36
N LEU A 728 -10.11 -20.34 -23.68
CA LEU A 728 -11.03 -19.99 -22.58
C LEU A 728 -12.41 -19.59 -23.11
N ARG A 729 -13.42 -20.41 -22.83
CA ARG A 729 -14.82 -20.13 -23.17
C ARG A 729 -15.46 -19.21 -22.12
N GLY A 730 -16.55 -18.55 -22.47
CA GLY A 730 -17.25 -17.70 -21.52
C GLY A 730 -18.15 -16.66 -22.16
N THR A 731 -18.72 -15.81 -21.30
CA THR A 731 -19.66 -14.80 -21.73
C THR A 731 -18.97 -13.69 -22.53
N SER A 732 -19.70 -13.10 -23.47
CA SER A 732 -19.16 -12.05 -24.35
C SER A 732 -19.18 -10.69 -23.69
N TYR A 733 -18.14 -9.86 -23.80
CA TYR A 733 -18.11 -8.56 -23.15
C TYR A 733 -19.31 -7.67 -23.55
N ARG A 734 -20.14 -7.31 -22.55
CA ARG A 734 -21.23 -6.33 -22.69
C ARG A 734 -20.79 -4.98 -22.14
N PHE A 735 -20.85 -3.96 -22.98
CA PHE A 735 -20.32 -2.63 -22.71
C PHE A 735 -20.90 -1.96 -21.45
N LEU A 736 -20.04 -1.29 -20.68
CA LEU A 736 -20.23 -0.61 -19.36
C LEU A 736 -20.71 -1.46 -18.18
N VAL A 737 -21.72 -2.31 -18.35
CA VAL A 737 -22.39 -3.01 -17.23
C VAL A 737 -22.04 -4.51 -17.20
N GLY A 738 -21.49 -5.06 -18.28
CA GLY A 738 -21.22 -6.50 -18.37
C GLY A 738 -22.50 -7.31 -18.13
N TYR A 739 -22.37 -8.36 -17.33
CA TYR A 739 -23.46 -9.23 -16.92
C TYR A 739 -24.05 -8.86 -15.55
N LEU A 740 -23.73 -7.70 -14.98
CA LEU A 740 -24.27 -7.28 -13.66
C LEU A 740 -25.80 -7.19 -13.60
N ARG A 741 -26.47 -6.87 -14.72
CA ARG A 741 -27.95 -6.87 -14.79
C ARG A 741 -28.50 -8.29 -14.81
N GLU A 742 -27.86 -9.16 -15.56
CA GLU A 742 -28.27 -10.56 -15.71
C GLU A 742 -28.01 -11.35 -14.43
N HIS A 743 -26.84 -11.19 -13.81
CA HIS A 743 -26.55 -11.72 -12.48
C HIS A 743 -27.61 -11.30 -11.45
N ARG A 744 -28.07 -10.03 -11.46
CA ARG A 744 -29.15 -9.57 -10.57
C ARG A 744 -30.52 -10.17 -10.92
N ARG A 745 -30.85 -10.26 -12.21
CA ARG A 745 -32.10 -10.84 -12.68
C ARG A 745 -32.18 -12.31 -12.24
N LEU A 746 -31.15 -13.09 -12.56
CA LEU A 746 -31.06 -14.50 -12.21
C LEU A 746 -31.07 -14.71 -10.69
N LYS A 747 -30.35 -13.88 -9.91
CA LYS A 747 -30.42 -13.94 -8.44
C LYS A 747 -31.83 -13.66 -7.91
N ARG A 748 -32.53 -12.65 -8.44
CA ARG A 748 -33.92 -12.34 -8.04
C ARG A 748 -34.90 -13.45 -8.42
N GLU A 749 -34.80 -13.97 -9.63
CA GLU A 749 -35.62 -15.09 -10.12
C GLU A 749 -35.38 -16.34 -9.27
N ALA A 750 -34.11 -16.65 -9.00
CA ALA A 750 -33.72 -17.79 -8.19
C ALA A 750 -34.17 -17.65 -6.73
N CYS A 751 -34.11 -16.45 -6.15
CA CYS A 751 -34.55 -16.19 -4.77
C CYS A 751 -36.09 -16.13 -4.63
N ALA A 752 -36.86 -16.02 -5.72
CA ALA A 752 -38.31 -15.79 -5.68
C ALA A 752 -39.14 -16.98 -5.16
N ARG A 753 -38.61 -18.20 -5.18
CA ARG A 753 -39.31 -19.41 -4.70
C ARG A 753 -38.42 -20.19 -3.75
N PRO A 754 -38.91 -20.69 -2.61
CA PRO A 754 -38.11 -21.56 -1.74
C PRO A 754 -37.80 -22.90 -2.44
N LEU A 755 -36.79 -23.60 -1.93
CA LEU A 755 -36.45 -24.95 -2.35
C LEU A 755 -37.30 -25.98 -1.58
N PRO A 756 -37.53 -27.17 -2.14
CA PRO A 756 -38.14 -28.27 -1.39
C PRO A 756 -37.32 -28.62 -0.15
N LEU A 757 -37.98 -29.13 0.89
CA LEU A 757 -37.30 -29.67 2.07
C LEU A 757 -36.37 -30.81 1.66
N ARG A 758 -35.18 -30.91 2.29
CA ARG A 758 -34.14 -31.91 2.00
C ARG A 758 -33.54 -31.84 0.59
N TYR A 759 -33.77 -30.75 -0.15
CA TYR A 759 -33.12 -30.50 -1.43
C TYR A 759 -31.84 -29.69 -1.24
N HIS A 760 -30.68 -30.35 -1.27
CA HIS A 760 -29.39 -29.69 -1.03
C HIS A 760 -28.65 -29.26 -2.31
N ASP A 761 -29.22 -29.39 -3.51
CA ASP A 761 -28.66 -28.74 -4.70
C ASP A 761 -28.97 -27.23 -4.70
N ILE A 762 -28.23 -26.50 -3.89
CA ILE A 762 -28.46 -25.07 -3.64
C ILE A 762 -27.74 -24.17 -4.63
N ALA A 763 -26.77 -24.68 -5.41
CA ALA A 763 -25.96 -23.90 -6.34
C ALA A 763 -26.78 -23.10 -7.37
N PRO A 764 -27.85 -23.65 -7.99
CA PRO A 764 -28.73 -22.91 -8.89
C PRO A 764 -29.45 -21.75 -8.21
N ARG A 765 -29.69 -21.83 -6.89
CA ARG A 765 -30.32 -20.75 -6.11
C ARG A 765 -29.31 -19.70 -5.65
N VAL A 766 -28.19 -20.16 -5.10
CA VAL A 766 -27.23 -19.31 -4.38
C VAL A 766 -26.36 -18.52 -5.35
N VAL A 767 -25.82 -19.18 -6.37
CA VAL A 767 -24.90 -18.60 -7.37
C VAL A 767 -25.39 -18.83 -8.81
N PRO A 768 -26.64 -18.49 -9.17
CA PRO A 768 -27.28 -18.89 -10.43
C PRO A 768 -26.49 -18.47 -11.68
N PHE A 769 -25.88 -17.29 -11.64
CA PHE A 769 -25.09 -16.79 -12.75
C PHE A 769 -23.84 -17.63 -13.00
N PHE A 770 -23.08 -17.94 -11.93
CA PHE A 770 -21.85 -18.73 -12.04
C PHE A 770 -22.18 -20.19 -12.37
N TYR A 771 -23.20 -20.76 -11.73
CA TYR A 771 -23.71 -22.09 -12.03
C TYR A 771 -24.07 -22.23 -13.53
N ASN A 772 -24.89 -21.32 -14.07
CA ASN A 772 -25.28 -21.34 -15.47
C ASN A 772 -24.09 -21.12 -16.42
N THR A 773 -23.15 -20.25 -16.05
CA THR A 773 -21.96 -19.96 -16.88
C THR A 773 -21.04 -21.15 -16.96
N VAL A 774 -20.75 -21.81 -15.83
CA VAL A 774 -19.91 -23.02 -15.77
C VAL A 774 -20.55 -24.16 -16.55
N ARG A 775 -21.87 -24.36 -16.41
CA ARG A 775 -22.60 -25.39 -17.16
C ARG A 775 -22.58 -25.14 -18.67
N ALA A 776 -22.67 -23.88 -19.10
CA ALA A 776 -22.69 -23.51 -20.51
C ALA A 776 -21.29 -23.48 -21.16
N HIS A 777 -20.25 -23.14 -20.42
CA HIS A 777 -18.93 -22.85 -20.96
C HIS A 777 -17.80 -23.75 -20.46
N GLY A 778 -18.05 -24.60 -19.47
CA GLY A 778 -17.08 -25.52 -18.86
C GLY A 778 -16.56 -25.04 -17.49
N LYS A 779 -15.81 -25.92 -16.80
CA LYS A 779 -15.29 -25.71 -15.44
C LYS A 779 -14.32 -24.53 -15.29
N THR A 780 -13.73 -24.08 -16.41
CA THR A 780 -12.87 -22.88 -16.46
C THR A 780 -13.43 -21.94 -17.52
N CYS A 781 -14.01 -20.82 -17.08
CA CYS A 781 -14.71 -19.91 -18.00
C CYS A 781 -14.57 -18.43 -17.61
N VAL A 782 -14.67 -17.54 -18.59
CA VAL A 782 -14.63 -16.08 -18.36
C VAL A 782 -16.03 -15.48 -18.29
N SER A 783 -16.22 -14.53 -17.39
CA SER A 783 -17.39 -13.67 -17.30
C SER A 783 -17.00 -12.21 -17.12
N TRP A 784 -17.92 -11.28 -17.43
CA TRP A 784 -17.63 -9.85 -17.41
C TRP A 784 -18.52 -9.10 -16.42
N PHE A 785 -17.89 -8.37 -15.49
CA PHE A 785 -18.57 -7.50 -14.52
C PHE A 785 -18.07 -6.07 -14.70
N GLY A 786 -18.86 -5.23 -15.39
CA GLY A 786 -18.35 -3.96 -15.88
C GLY A 786 -17.21 -4.17 -16.90
N PRO A 787 -16.13 -3.38 -16.87
CA PRO A 787 -14.96 -3.55 -17.75
C PRO A 787 -13.99 -4.65 -17.30
N THR A 788 -14.21 -5.24 -16.12
CA THR A 788 -13.26 -6.18 -15.49
C THR A 788 -13.62 -7.62 -15.84
N PRO A 789 -12.69 -8.41 -16.43
CA PRO A 789 -12.90 -9.84 -16.65
C PRO A 789 -12.76 -10.58 -15.32
N ARG A 790 -13.62 -11.57 -15.15
CA ARG A 790 -13.57 -12.53 -14.05
C ARG A 790 -13.47 -13.93 -14.62
N VAL A 791 -12.50 -14.69 -14.16
CA VAL A 791 -12.24 -16.05 -14.62
C VAL A 791 -12.67 -16.98 -13.51
N THR A 792 -13.72 -17.74 -13.76
CA THR A 792 -14.23 -18.75 -12.84
C THR A 792 -13.46 -20.04 -13.07
N ILE A 793 -12.84 -20.58 -12.01
CA ILE A 793 -12.13 -21.86 -12.01
C ILE A 793 -12.80 -22.78 -10.99
N VAL A 794 -13.38 -23.88 -11.46
CA VAL A 794 -14.01 -24.95 -10.65
C VAL A 794 -13.11 -26.19 -10.56
N ASP A 795 -12.00 -26.21 -11.29
CA ASP A 795 -10.99 -27.26 -11.16
C ASP A 795 -10.25 -27.12 -9.81
N PRO A 796 -10.31 -28.15 -8.93
CA PRO A 796 -9.71 -28.10 -7.60
C PRO A 796 -8.18 -28.02 -7.60
N ASP A 797 -7.50 -28.62 -8.57
CA ASP A 797 -6.03 -28.55 -8.69
C ASP A 797 -5.60 -27.13 -9.07
N LEU A 798 -6.26 -26.54 -10.07
CA LEU A 798 -5.99 -25.15 -10.45
C LEU A 798 -6.36 -24.16 -9.33
N ALA A 799 -7.46 -24.42 -8.62
CA ALA A 799 -7.84 -23.61 -7.46
C ALA A 799 -6.78 -23.67 -6.35
N LYS A 800 -6.24 -24.85 -6.04
CA LYS A 800 -5.12 -25.03 -5.10
C LYS A 800 -3.88 -24.30 -5.58
N ASP A 801 -3.53 -24.39 -6.86
CA ASP A 801 -2.35 -23.70 -7.39
C ASP A 801 -2.46 -22.17 -7.22
N VAL A 802 -3.62 -21.60 -7.57
CA VAL A 802 -3.91 -20.17 -7.34
C VAL A 802 -3.82 -19.80 -5.87
N MET A 803 -4.36 -20.63 -4.97
CA MET A 803 -4.37 -20.34 -3.53
C MET A 803 -3.04 -20.61 -2.82
N SER A 804 -2.26 -21.59 -3.29
CA SER A 804 -0.93 -21.91 -2.77
C SER A 804 0.03 -20.74 -2.91
N ASN A 805 -0.22 -19.87 -3.91
CA ASN A 805 0.55 -18.68 -4.18
C ASN A 805 2.07 -18.94 -4.17
N LYS A 806 2.51 -20.10 -4.67
CA LYS A 806 3.92 -20.54 -4.70
C LYS A 806 4.86 -19.48 -5.28
N SER A 807 4.35 -18.65 -6.18
CA SER A 807 5.09 -17.56 -6.81
C SER A 807 4.90 -16.18 -6.14
N GLY A 808 3.99 -16.00 -5.18
CA GLY A 808 3.74 -14.72 -4.50
C GLY A 808 3.09 -13.65 -5.38
N HIS A 809 2.19 -14.02 -6.28
CA HIS A 809 1.67 -13.13 -7.35
C HIS A 809 0.14 -13.06 -7.47
N PHE A 810 -0.58 -13.74 -6.57
CA PHE A 810 -2.03 -13.67 -6.46
C PHE A 810 -2.43 -12.90 -5.20
N GLU A 811 -3.01 -11.71 -5.38
CA GLU A 811 -3.49 -10.85 -4.29
C GLU A 811 -5.02 -10.95 -4.16
N LYS A 812 -5.60 -10.46 -3.06
CA LYS A 812 -7.06 -10.23 -3.01
C LYS A 812 -7.39 -8.93 -3.77
N PRO A 813 -8.52 -8.85 -4.51
CA PRO A 813 -8.89 -7.63 -5.19
C PRO A 813 -9.10 -6.45 -4.23
N LYS A 814 -8.39 -5.36 -4.45
CA LYS A 814 -8.49 -4.12 -3.65
C LYS A 814 -9.57 -3.22 -4.26
N PHE A 815 -10.77 -3.16 -3.65
CA PHE A 815 -11.80 -2.20 -4.05
C PHE A 815 -11.53 -0.84 -3.40
N GLU A 816 -10.75 0.01 -4.08
CA GLU A 816 -10.36 1.34 -3.59
C GLU A 816 -11.57 2.13 -3.04
N GLY A 817 -11.48 2.53 -1.77
CA GLY A 817 -12.49 3.31 -1.04
C GLY A 817 -13.58 2.49 -0.34
N LEU A 818 -13.92 1.30 -0.83
CA LEU A 818 -14.95 0.44 -0.22
C LEU A 818 -14.35 -0.52 0.82
N THR A 819 -13.16 -1.05 0.57
CA THR A 819 -12.40 -1.89 1.53
C THR A 819 -12.06 -1.11 2.79
N LYS A 820 -11.63 0.15 2.65
CA LYS A 820 -11.32 1.05 3.78
C LYS A 820 -12.49 1.35 4.71
N LEU A 821 -13.72 1.10 4.28
CA LEU A 821 -14.92 1.32 5.10
C LEU A 821 -15.36 0.08 5.89
N LEU A 822 -14.90 -1.11 5.50
CA LEU A 822 -15.15 -2.37 6.20
C LEU A 822 -13.97 -2.77 7.07
N ASN A 823 -12.80 -2.88 6.45
CA ASN A 823 -11.60 -3.40 7.07
C ASN A 823 -10.36 -3.13 6.18
N ASP A 824 -9.32 -2.48 6.71
CA ASP A 824 -7.97 -2.38 6.09
C ASP A 824 -6.93 -3.35 6.68
N GLY A 825 -7.35 -4.23 7.61
CA GLY A 825 -6.54 -5.20 8.34
C GLY A 825 -6.22 -6.49 7.56
N LEU A 826 -6.08 -7.62 8.26
CA LEU A 826 -5.51 -8.89 7.80
C LEU A 826 -5.99 -9.41 6.44
N PRO A 827 -7.26 -9.25 6.00
CA PRO A 827 -7.66 -9.64 4.65
C PRO A 827 -6.85 -8.96 3.55
N ASN A 828 -6.35 -7.74 3.79
CA ASN A 828 -5.59 -6.90 2.85
C ASN A 828 -4.08 -6.85 3.15
N HIS A 829 -3.61 -7.32 4.31
CA HIS A 829 -2.19 -7.42 4.64
C HIS A 829 -1.50 -8.53 3.84
N GLU A 830 -0.26 -8.29 3.39
CA GLU A 830 0.57 -9.23 2.63
C GLU A 830 1.91 -9.45 3.35
N GLY A 831 2.57 -10.61 3.12
CA GLY A 831 3.90 -10.89 3.67
C GLY A 831 3.96 -11.07 5.20
N GLU A 832 5.04 -10.55 5.82
CA GLU A 832 5.38 -10.75 7.25
C GLU A 832 4.29 -10.27 8.22
N LYS A 833 3.49 -9.25 7.86
CA LYS A 833 2.38 -8.75 8.71
C LYS A 833 1.29 -9.81 8.97
N TRP A 834 1.08 -10.77 8.06
CA TRP A 834 0.13 -11.88 8.29
C TRP A 834 0.63 -12.87 9.34
N LYS A 835 1.94 -12.98 9.56
CA LYS A 835 2.52 -13.96 10.50
C LYS A 835 2.36 -13.57 11.97
N ILE A 836 2.24 -12.27 12.26
CA ILE A 836 2.13 -11.73 13.64
C ILE A 836 0.93 -12.30 14.39
N LEU A 837 -0.18 -12.56 13.69
CA LEU A 837 -1.42 -13.05 14.31
C LEU A 837 -1.46 -14.58 14.47
N ASN A 838 -0.59 -15.33 13.79
CA ASN A 838 -0.65 -16.80 13.74
C ASN A 838 -0.45 -17.46 15.11
N PRO A 839 0.51 -17.03 15.97
CA PRO A 839 0.72 -17.62 17.29
C PRO A 839 -0.49 -17.52 18.24
N ALA A 840 -1.37 -16.52 18.03
CA ALA A 840 -2.56 -16.32 18.87
C ALA A 840 -3.66 -17.37 18.61
N PHE A 841 -3.63 -18.02 17.45
CA PHE A 841 -4.59 -19.06 17.04
C PHE A 841 -3.98 -20.48 17.08
N HIS A 842 -2.80 -20.64 17.68
CA HIS A 842 -2.23 -21.95 17.95
C HIS A 842 -3.09 -22.72 18.96
N LEU A 843 -3.20 -24.03 18.75
CA LEU A 843 -4.09 -24.91 19.52
C LEU A 843 -3.85 -24.85 21.02
N GLU A 844 -2.57 -24.75 21.45
CA GLU A 844 -2.16 -24.58 22.85
C GLU A 844 -2.81 -23.36 23.52
N LYS A 845 -2.92 -22.24 22.79
CA LYS A 845 -3.53 -21.00 23.31
C LYS A 845 -5.06 -21.07 23.26
N LEU A 846 -5.63 -21.69 22.22
CA LEU A 846 -7.07 -21.89 22.10
C LEU A 846 -7.66 -22.75 23.22
N LYS A 847 -6.90 -23.72 23.76
CA LYS A 847 -7.33 -24.53 24.93
C LYS A 847 -7.77 -23.66 26.11
N ARG A 848 -7.13 -22.51 26.29
CA ARG A 848 -7.37 -21.59 27.42
C ARG A 848 -8.69 -20.81 27.27
N MET A 849 -9.26 -20.77 26.06
CA MET A 849 -10.53 -20.11 25.76
C MET A 849 -11.77 -21.00 25.97
N LEU A 850 -11.58 -22.31 26.14
CA LEU A 850 -12.67 -23.29 26.26
C LEU A 850 -13.61 -23.07 27.46
N PRO A 851 -13.18 -22.56 28.62
CA PRO A 851 -14.10 -22.23 29.70
C PRO A 851 -15.12 -21.16 29.29
N ALA A 852 -14.71 -20.17 28.50
CA ALA A 852 -15.62 -19.17 27.93
C ALA A 852 -16.52 -19.78 26.84
N PHE A 853 -15.95 -20.68 26.02
CA PHE A 853 -16.62 -21.78 25.31
C PHE A 853 -17.92 -22.26 25.99
N SER A 854 -17.67 -23.00 27.06
CA SER A 854 -18.67 -23.68 27.86
C SER A 854 -19.65 -22.70 28.49
N ALA A 855 -19.15 -21.61 29.09
CA ALA A 855 -20.00 -20.64 29.77
C ALA A 855 -21.05 -20.01 28.84
N CYS A 856 -20.67 -19.60 27.62
CA CYS A 856 -21.63 -19.07 26.65
C CYS A 856 -22.66 -20.11 26.22
N CYS A 857 -22.23 -21.36 26.04
CA CYS A 857 -23.12 -22.47 25.68
C CYS A 857 -24.07 -22.83 26.83
N GLU A 858 -23.61 -22.82 28.08
CA GLU A 858 -24.42 -23.03 29.28
C GLU A 858 -25.51 -21.98 29.42
N GLU A 859 -25.18 -20.71 29.21
CA GLU A 859 -26.14 -19.62 29.26
C GLU A 859 -27.21 -19.74 28.15
N LEU A 860 -26.81 -20.16 26.95
CA LEU A 860 -27.74 -20.45 25.86
C LEU A 860 -28.68 -21.60 26.23
N VAL A 861 -28.11 -22.73 26.66
CA VAL A 861 -28.87 -23.94 27.02
C VAL A 861 -29.82 -23.66 28.18
N SER A 862 -29.36 -22.98 29.23
CA SER A 862 -30.18 -22.62 30.40
C SER A 862 -31.35 -21.73 29.99
N ARG A 863 -31.09 -20.72 29.15
CA ARG A 863 -32.12 -19.83 28.63
C ARG A 863 -33.14 -20.57 27.78
N TRP A 864 -32.72 -21.54 26.97
CA TRP A 864 -33.67 -22.39 26.23
C TRP A 864 -34.47 -23.32 27.15
N MET A 865 -33.87 -23.86 28.21
CA MET A 865 -34.57 -24.67 29.22
C MET A 865 -35.68 -23.87 29.94
N GLU A 866 -35.42 -22.61 30.26
CA GLU A 866 -36.41 -21.72 30.90
C GLU A 866 -37.64 -21.42 30.04
N HIS A 867 -37.52 -21.54 28.71
CA HIS A 867 -38.59 -21.26 27.75
C HIS A 867 -39.35 -22.52 27.30
N LEU A 868 -39.05 -23.69 27.86
CA LEU A 868 -39.77 -24.92 27.56
C LEU A 868 -41.25 -24.80 27.96
N GLY A 869 -42.13 -25.16 27.03
CA GLY A 869 -43.56 -25.23 27.25
C GLY A 869 -43.96 -26.45 28.09
N SER A 870 -45.27 -26.60 28.32
CA SER A 870 -45.82 -27.74 29.09
C SER A 870 -45.59 -29.11 28.45
N ASP A 871 -45.22 -29.16 27.16
CA ASP A 871 -44.87 -30.38 26.41
C ASP A 871 -43.35 -30.63 26.35
N ASP A 872 -42.58 -30.02 27.26
CA ASP A 872 -41.11 -30.05 27.31
C ASP A 872 -40.45 -29.65 25.97
N SER A 873 -41.11 -28.76 25.23
CA SER A 873 -40.68 -28.33 23.92
C SER A 873 -40.72 -26.81 23.74
N TYR A 874 -39.87 -26.31 22.84
CA TYR A 874 -39.76 -24.89 22.53
C TYR A 874 -39.42 -24.70 21.04
N GLU A 875 -40.30 -24.04 20.29
CA GLU A 875 -40.03 -23.67 18.89
C GLU A 875 -39.38 -22.29 18.84
N LEU A 876 -38.24 -22.19 18.15
CA LEU A 876 -37.51 -20.93 17.98
C LEU A 876 -36.81 -20.86 16.62
N ASP A 877 -36.52 -19.63 16.19
CA ASP A 877 -35.57 -19.39 15.10
C ASP A 877 -34.14 -19.46 15.66
N VAL A 878 -33.39 -20.48 15.25
CA VAL A 878 -32.01 -20.68 15.77
C VAL A 878 -31.01 -19.74 15.12
N TRP A 879 -31.33 -19.08 14.01
CA TRP A 879 -30.38 -18.20 13.31
C TRP A 879 -29.91 -17.02 14.19
N PRO A 880 -30.82 -16.18 14.74
CA PRO A 880 -30.43 -15.10 15.66
C PRO A 880 -29.75 -15.62 16.94
N GLU A 881 -30.12 -16.80 17.41
CA GLU A 881 -29.54 -17.42 18.60
C GLU A 881 -28.09 -17.84 18.38
N MET A 882 -27.77 -18.43 17.21
CA MET A 882 -26.40 -18.78 16.86
C MET A 882 -25.54 -17.54 16.62
N GLN A 883 -26.11 -16.47 16.04
CA GLN A 883 -25.41 -15.17 15.96
C GLN A 883 -25.14 -14.60 17.36
N SER A 884 -26.10 -14.70 18.29
CA SER A 884 -25.90 -14.25 19.67
C SER A 884 -24.86 -15.09 20.42
N LEU A 885 -24.88 -16.42 20.27
CA LEU A 885 -23.93 -17.33 20.90
C LEU A 885 -22.51 -17.02 20.43
N THR A 886 -22.29 -17.06 19.12
CA THR A 886 -20.96 -16.86 18.53
C THR A 886 -20.44 -15.44 18.72
N GLY A 887 -21.36 -14.45 18.75
CA GLY A 887 -21.06 -13.08 19.13
C GLY A 887 -20.60 -12.95 20.59
N ASP A 888 -21.20 -13.69 21.51
CA ASP A 888 -20.78 -13.71 22.92
C ASP A 888 -19.45 -14.45 23.11
N VAL A 889 -19.29 -15.59 22.43
CA VAL A 889 -18.03 -16.35 22.44
C VAL A 889 -16.88 -15.48 21.98
N ILE A 890 -16.98 -14.83 20.81
CA ILE A 890 -15.88 -13.97 20.34
C ILE A 890 -15.70 -12.74 21.25
N SER A 891 -16.78 -12.18 21.83
CA SER A 891 -16.66 -11.05 22.77
C SER A 891 -15.89 -11.43 24.04
N ARG A 892 -16.20 -12.57 24.65
CA ARG A 892 -15.54 -13.04 25.88
C ARG A 892 -14.11 -13.52 25.62
N THR A 893 -13.90 -14.23 24.52
CA THR A 893 -12.61 -14.89 24.25
C THR A 893 -11.62 -14.00 23.53
N ALA A 894 -12.10 -13.04 22.72
CA ALA A 894 -11.22 -12.09 22.07
C ALA A 894 -11.08 -10.77 22.82
N PHE A 895 -12.08 -10.31 23.58
CA PHE A 895 -12.08 -8.96 24.15
C PHE A 895 -12.29 -8.91 25.67
N GLY A 896 -12.52 -10.05 26.32
CA GLY A 896 -12.79 -10.11 27.76
C GLY A 896 -14.09 -9.41 28.19
N SER A 897 -14.92 -8.99 27.22
CA SER A 897 -16.16 -8.24 27.41
C SER A 897 -17.39 -9.13 27.24
N ASN A 898 -18.53 -8.68 27.75
CA ASN A 898 -19.80 -9.38 27.55
C ASN A 898 -20.42 -9.04 26.19
N TYR A 899 -21.25 -9.93 25.65
CA TYR A 899 -21.99 -9.70 24.40
C TYR A 899 -22.78 -8.38 24.37
N LEU A 900 -23.27 -7.88 25.51
CA LEU A 900 -24.04 -6.63 25.56
C LEU A 900 -23.21 -5.43 25.10
N GLU A 901 -21.91 -5.40 25.41
CA GLU A 901 -20.97 -4.39 24.92
C GLU A 901 -20.65 -4.57 23.42
N GLY A 902 -20.54 -5.81 22.93
CA GLY A 902 -20.26 -6.14 21.52
C GLY A 902 -21.46 -6.01 20.57
N ARG A 903 -22.70 -6.12 21.07
CA ARG A 903 -23.95 -6.14 20.28
C ARG A 903 -24.06 -4.98 19.29
N ARG A 904 -23.65 -3.78 19.72
CA ARG A 904 -23.71 -2.60 18.86
C ARG A 904 -22.71 -2.68 17.71
N ILE A 905 -21.50 -3.19 17.96
CA ILE A 905 -20.47 -3.38 16.93
C ILE A 905 -20.97 -4.34 15.85
N PHE A 906 -21.59 -5.47 16.23
CA PHE A 906 -22.12 -6.45 15.29
C PHE A 906 -23.20 -5.87 14.37
N GLN A 907 -24.20 -5.19 14.94
CA GLN A 907 -25.26 -4.54 14.18
C GLN A 907 -24.70 -3.51 13.17
N LEU A 908 -23.69 -2.75 13.61
CA LEU A 908 -23.03 -1.75 12.79
C LEU A 908 -22.21 -2.40 11.66
N ILE A 909 -21.46 -3.47 11.95
CA ILE A 909 -20.70 -4.24 10.95
C ILE A 909 -21.65 -4.87 9.92
N GLU A 910 -22.74 -5.52 10.36
CA GLU A 910 -23.72 -6.12 9.44
C GLU A 910 -24.36 -5.06 8.53
N GLU A 911 -24.80 -3.94 9.10
CA GLU A 911 -25.34 -2.82 8.33
C GLU A 911 -24.30 -2.29 7.33
N GLN A 912 -23.03 -2.20 7.74
CA GLN A 912 -21.93 -1.77 6.88
C GLN A 912 -21.71 -2.71 5.70
N VAL A 913 -21.63 -4.02 5.97
CA VAL A 913 -21.45 -5.09 4.97
C VAL A 913 -22.58 -5.06 3.95
N GLU A 914 -23.84 -5.01 4.40
CA GLU A 914 -24.98 -4.95 3.49
C GLU A 914 -24.95 -3.71 2.58
N ARG A 915 -24.65 -2.54 3.15
CA ARG A 915 -24.57 -1.27 2.41
C ARG A 915 -23.43 -1.27 1.42
N ILE A 916 -22.33 -1.94 1.73
CA ILE A 916 -21.18 -2.10 0.86
C ILE A 916 -21.51 -3.07 -0.27
N ILE A 917 -22.13 -4.22 -0.02
CA ILE A 917 -22.58 -5.13 -1.08
C ILE A 917 -23.58 -4.45 -2.02
N LYS A 918 -24.46 -3.58 -1.48
CA LYS A 918 -25.35 -2.71 -2.27
C LYS A 918 -24.58 -1.67 -3.10
N SER A 919 -23.37 -1.28 -2.67
CA SER A 919 -22.51 -0.24 -3.28
C SER A 919 -21.44 -0.77 -4.24
N ILE A 920 -20.91 -1.99 -4.06
CA ILE A 920 -19.98 -2.68 -5.00
C ILE A 920 -20.57 -2.66 -6.43
N LYS A 921 -21.89 -2.64 -6.55
CA LYS A 921 -22.62 -2.61 -7.82
C LYS A 921 -22.62 -1.23 -8.50
N LYS A 922 -22.24 -0.17 -7.78
CA LYS A 922 -22.21 1.25 -8.21
C LYS A 922 -20.79 1.82 -8.30
N THR A 923 -19.77 1.09 -7.86
CA THR A 923 -18.35 1.47 -7.91
C THR A 923 -17.77 1.52 -9.33
N ILE A 924 -18.51 1.08 -10.36
CA ILE A 924 -18.18 1.35 -11.77
C ILE A 924 -18.14 2.85 -12.06
N ILE A 925 -18.83 3.67 -11.26
CA ILE A 925 -18.75 5.13 -11.32
C ILE A 925 -17.52 5.56 -10.53
N PRO A 926 -16.44 6.05 -11.19
CA PRO A 926 -15.25 6.51 -10.49
C PRO A 926 -15.63 7.62 -9.49
N GLY A 927 -15.19 7.47 -8.25
CA GLY A 927 -15.52 8.42 -7.18
C GLY A 927 -16.92 8.29 -6.58
N TYR A 928 -17.65 7.17 -6.82
CA TYR A 928 -18.98 6.92 -6.23
C TYR A 928 -19.03 7.18 -4.72
N MET A 929 -17.94 6.82 -4.02
CA MET A 929 -17.80 6.95 -2.57
C MET A 929 -17.75 8.40 -2.08
N PHE A 930 -17.36 9.34 -2.94
CA PHE A 930 -17.31 10.77 -2.62
C PHE A 930 -18.67 11.46 -2.78
N PHE A 931 -19.63 10.84 -3.48
CA PHE A 931 -20.97 11.42 -3.55
C PHE A 931 -21.63 11.35 -2.17
N PRO A 932 -22.23 12.45 -1.68
CA PRO A 932 -22.83 12.49 -0.36
C PRO A 932 -24.23 11.84 -0.36
N THR A 933 -24.34 10.62 -0.91
CA THR A 933 -25.58 9.84 -0.93
C THR A 933 -25.97 9.42 0.49
N LYS A 934 -27.26 9.18 0.73
CA LYS A 934 -27.75 8.67 2.02
C LYS A 934 -26.99 7.41 2.46
N ASN A 935 -26.66 6.53 1.50
CA ASN A 935 -25.91 5.32 1.77
C ASN A 935 -24.46 5.61 2.18
N ASN A 936 -23.74 6.46 1.42
CA ASN A 936 -22.34 6.78 1.71
C ASN A 936 -22.21 7.52 3.04
N ARG A 937 -23.10 8.48 3.34
CA ARG A 937 -23.11 9.17 4.64
C ARG A 937 -23.28 8.19 5.80
N ARG A 938 -24.24 7.27 5.69
CA ARG A 938 -24.47 6.24 6.72
C ARG A 938 -23.28 5.31 6.88
N MET A 939 -22.64 4.89 5.79
CA MET A 939 -21.44 4.04 5.87
C MET A 939 -20.26 4.72 6.57
N HIS A 940 -20.07 6.03 6.39
CA HIS A 940 -19.03 6.79 7.11
C HIS A 940 -19.39 7.02 8.59
N GLN A 941 -20.68 7.22 8.90
CA GLN A 941 -21.14 7.32 10.29
C GLN A 941 -20.92 6.01 11.05
N ILE A 942 -21.29 4.89 10.43
CA ILE A 942 -21.09 3.54 10.99
C ILE A 942 -19.61 3.28 11.26
N LYS A 943 -18.71 3.61 10.31
CA LYS A 943 -17.26 3.46 10.51
C LYS A 943 -16.79 4.23 11.75
N LYS A 944 -17.17 5.51 11.89
CA LYS A 944 -16.78 6.33 13.05
C LYS A 944 -17.30 5.77 14.37
N GLU A 945 -18.52 5.25 14.36
CA GLU A 945 -19.15 4.67 15.54
C GLU A 945 -18.43 3.39 15.97
N ILE A 946 -18.12 2.49 15.04
CA ILE A 946 -17.32 1.27 15.29
C ILE A 946 -15.93 1.63 15.82
N ASP A 947 -15.22 2.56 15.15
CA ASP A 947 -13.88 2.99 15.54
C ASP A 947 -13.86 3.56 16.98
N SER A 948 -14.89 4.31 17.36
CA SER A 948 -15.01 4.87 18.70
C SER A 948 -15.23 3.79 19.77
N ILE A 949 -16.09 2.80 19.51
CA ILE A 949 -16.37 1.73 20.49
C ILE A 949 -15.12 0.85 20.67
N LEU A 950 -14.47 0.46 19.56
CA LEU A 950 -13.28 -0.39 19.60
C LEU A 950 -12.09 0.30 20.29
N ARG A 951 -11.87 1.60 20.05
CA ARG A 951 -10.86 2.38 20.79
C ARG A 951 -11.11 2.34 22.29
N GLY A 952 -12.36 2.56 22.72
CA GLY A 952 -12.72 2.50 24.13
C GLY A 952 -12.45 1.12 24.76
N LEU A 953 -12.66 0.03 24.03
CA LEU A 953 -12.34 -1.33 24.51
C LEU A 953 -10.83 -1.57 24.62
N ILE A 954 -10.05 -1.11 23.63
CA ILE A 954 -8.59 -1.24 23.63
C ILE A 954 -7.97 -0.42 24.75
N ASP A 955 -8.40 0.83 24.95
CA ASP A 955 -7.88 1.71 25.99
C ASP A 955 -8.14 1.14 27.40
N LYS A 956 -9.36 0.63 27.65
CA LYS A 956 -9.69 -0.08 28.90
C LYS A 956 -8.78 -1.28 29.13
N ARG A 957 -8.45 -2.01 28.07
CA ARG A 957 -7.61 -3.21 28.13
C ARG A 957 -6.16 -2.87 28.44
N MET A 958 -5.60 -1.85 27.77
CA MET A 958 -4.25 -1.37 28.03
C MET A 958 -4.10 -0.87 29.48
N GLN A 959 -5.08 -0.13 30.00
CA GLN A 959 -5.08 0.32 31.40
C GLN A 959 -5.14 -0.84 32.42
N ALA A 960 -5.84 -1.93 32.09
CA ALA A 960 -5.89 -3.12 32.94
C ALA A 960 -4.54 -3.87 32.94
N MET A 961 -3.84 -3.89 31.81
CA MET A 961 -2.50 -4.49 31.68
C MET A 961 -1.44 -3.71 32.48
N GLU A 962 -1.54 -2.37 32.58
CA GLU A 962 -0.61 -1.53 33.35
C GLU A 962 -0.73 -1.72 34.89
N LYS A 963 -1.85 -2.24 35.38
CA LYS A 963 -2.14 -2.40 36.82
C LYS A 963 -1.73 -3.76 37.40
N ASP A 964 -1.07 -4.61 36.61
CA ASP A 964 -0.65 -5.96 36.99
C ASP A 964 -1.81 -6.85 37.52
N GLU A 965 -3.06 -6.51 37.16
CA GLU A 965 -4.22 -7.35 37.45
C GLU A 965 -4.13 -8.61 36.60
N THR A 966 -3.78 -9.73 37.24
CA THR A 966 -3.66 -11.09 36.70
C THR A 966 -4.50 -11.35 35.44
N THR A 967 -3.82 -11.30 34.29
CA THR A 967 -4.04 -12.07 33.06
C THR A 967 -5.41 -12.74 32.89
N LYS A 968 -6.36 -12.05 32.25
CA LYS A 968 -7.25 -12.76 31.31
C LYS A 968 -6.48 -12.91 30.00
N GLU A 969 -6.18 -14.12 29.56
CA GLU A 969 -5.44 -14.36 28.31
C GLU A 969 -6.39 -14.36 27.09
N ASP A 970 -7.16 -13.28 26.93
CA ASP A 970 -8.02 -13.09 25.77
C ASP A 970 -7.20 -12.73 24.51
N LEU A 971 -7.79 -12.94 23.33
CA LEU A 971 -7.10 -12.74 22.05
C LEU A 971 -6.53 -11.32 21.92
N LEU A 972 -7.25 -10.29 22.36
CA LEU A 972 -6.79 -8.89 22.35
C LEU A 972 -5.62 -8.70 23.31
N GLY A 973 -5.66 -9.27 24.51
CA GLY A 973 -4.55 -9.25 25.46
C GLY A 973 -3.32 -9.96 24.88
N MET A 974 -3.49 -11.11 24.23
CA MET A 974 -2.40 -11.82 23.54
C MET A 974 -1.91 -11.07 22.30
N LEU A 975 -2.76 -10.34 21.60
CA LEU A 975 -2.37 -9.49 20.49
C LEU A 975 -1.58 -8.29 20.99
N LEU A 976 -2.08 -7.59 22.01
CA LEU A 976 -1.38 -6.46 22.62
C LEU A 976 -0.08 -6.91 23.26
N GLU A 977 -0.07 -8.07 23.93
CA GLU A 977 1.14 -8.65 24.52
C GLU A 977 2.10 -9.16 23.45
N SER A 978 1.65 -9.84 22.39
CA SER A 978 2.53 -10.25 21.28
C SER A 978 3.05 -9.03 20.52
N ASN A 979 2.24 -7.98 20.41
CA ASN A 979 2.64 -6.70 19.86
C ASN A 979 3.69 -6.05 20.77
N MET A 980 3.44 -5.96 22.08
CA MET A 980 4.34 -5.41 23.10
C MET A 980 5.62 -6.23 23.28
N ARG A 981 5.56 -7.57 23.24
CA ARG A 981 6.72 -8.48 23.25
C ARG A 981 7.50 -8.37 21.95
N HIS A 982 6.86 -8.25 20.79
CA HIS A 982 7.58 -7.86 19.57
C HIS A 982 8.13 -6.43 19.65
N THR A 983 7.51 -5.53 20.41
CA THR A 983 8.01 -4.17 20.67
C THR A 983 9.14 -4.17 21.72
N ALA A 984 9.20 -5.18 22.61
CA ALA A 984 10.12 -5.30 23.74
C ALA A 984 11.32 -6.22 23.47
N GLU A 985 11.14 -7.30 22.70
CA GLU A 985 12.17 -8.26 22.27
C GLU A 985 12.88 -7.79 20.98
N ASN A 986 12.23 -7.00 20.09
CA ASN A 986 12.83 -6.53 18.82
C ASN A 986 13.05 -5.02 18.70
N GLY A 987 12.73 -4.21 19.72
CA GLY A 987 13.03 -2.76 19.77
C GLY A 987 12.42 -1.81 18.71
N GLN A 988 11.83 -2.29 17.60
CA GLN A 988 11.13 -1.44 16.62
C GLN A 988 9.62 -1.40 16.86
N PRO A 989 8.98 -0.21 16.87
CA PRO A 989 7.53 -0.08 16.78
C PRO A 989 7.00 -0.26 15.35
N SER A 990 7.85 -0.48 14.33
CA SER A 990 7.45 -0.57 12.91
C SER A 990 6.99 -1.95 12.42
N GLN A 991 7.24 -3.01 13.19
CA GLN A 991 6.67 -4.34 12.90
C GLN A 991 5.47 -4.68 13.80
N GLY A 992 5.25 -3.91 14.86
CA GLY A 992 4.04 -4.00 15.64
C GLY A 992 2.83 -3.46 14.88
N LEU A 993 1.64 -3.96 15.19
CA LEU A 993 0.39 -3.38 14.71
C LEU A 993 0.17 -2.03 15.42
N THR A 994 -0.01 -0.95 14.66
CA THR A 994 -0.50 0.33 15.21
C THR A 994 -1.86 0.14 15.87
N ILE A 995 -2.28 1.01 16.79
CA ILE A 995 -3.63 0.91 17.39
C ILE A 995 -4.70 0.96 16.31
N GLU A 996 -4.51 1.76 15.25
CA GLU A 996 -5.37 1.77 14.07
C GLU A 996 -5.42 0.40 13.38
N GLU A 997 -4.29 -0.27 13.16
CA GLU A 997 -4.26 -1.62 12.59
C GLU A 997 -4.88 -2.65 13.54
N VAL A 998 -4.65 -2.56 14.86
CA VAL A 998 -5.31 -3.39 15.87
C VAL A 998 -6.83 -3.21 15.80
N ILE A 999 -7.34 -1.99 15.64
CA ILE A 999 -8.77 -1.73 15.46
C ILE A 999 -9.31 -2.41 14.20
N GLU A 1000 -8.58 -2.34 13.09
CA GLU A 1000 -8.96 -3.02 11.84
C GLU A 1000 -8.96 -4.56 12.01
N GLU A 1001 -8.01 -5.12 12.77
CA GLU A 1001 -8.02 -6.55 13.15
C GLU A 1001 -9.20 -6.91 14.05
N CYS A 1002 -9.53 -6.08 15.04
CA CYS A 1002 -10.68 -6.30 15.92
C CYS A 1002 -11.99 -6.34 15.13
N LYS A 1003 -12.16 -5.47 14.11
CA LYS A 1003 -13.33 -5.52 13.20
C LYS A 1003 -13.40 -6.85 12.47
N LEU A 1004 -12.26 -7.38 12.03
CA LEU A 1004 -12.21 -8.69 11.39
C LEU A 1004 -12.67 -9.78 12.34
N PHE A 1005 -12.14 -9.83 13.56
CA PHE A 1005 -12.45 -10.90 14.50
C PHE A 1005 -13.93 -10.91 14.87
N TYR A 1006 -14.51 -9.74 15.13
CA TYR A 1006 -15.95 -9.62 15.35
C TYR A 1006 -16.76 -10.13 14.16
N PHE A 1007 -16.44 -9.73 12.93
CA PHE A 1007 -17.17 -10.19 11.75
C PHE A 1007 -16.96 -11.68 11.47
N ALA A 1008 -15.70 -12.11 11.36
CA ALA A 1008 -15.32 -13.45 10.95
C ALA A 1008 -15.67 -14.51 12.00
N GLY A 1009 -15.43 -14.24 13.29
CA GLY A 1009 -15.72 -15.15 14.38
C GLY A 1009 -17.22 -15.38 14.59
N MET A 1010 -18.03 -14.33 14.52
CA MET A 1010 -19.48 -14.45 14.69
C MET A 1010 -20.18 -15.00 13.43
N GLU A 1011 -20.03 -14.33 12.29
CA GLU A 1011 -20.88 -14.58 11.13
C GLU A 1011 -20.61 -15.95 10.49
N THR A 1012 -19.36 -16.42 10.49
CA THR A 1012 -19.04 -17.71 9.85
C THR A 1012 -19.39 -18.92 10.72
N THR A 1013 -19.12 -18.87 12.04
CA THR A 1013 -19.48 -19.97 12.94
C THR A 1013 -20.99 -20.07 13.15
N SER A 1014 -21.71 -18.94 13.20
CA SER A 1014 -23.18 -18.96 13.32
C SER A 1014 -23.85 -19.62 12.12
N VAL A 1015 -23.35 -19.38 10.91
CA VAL A 1015 -23.79 -20.07 9.68
C VAL A 1015 -23.53 -21.57 9.78
N LEU A 1016 -22.33 -21.99 10.18
CA LEU A 1016 -22.01 -23.40 10.35
C LEU A 1016 -22.94 -24.08 11.35
N LEU A 1017 -23.13 -23.50 12.54
CA LEU A 1017 -24.00 -24.05 13.57
C LEU A 1017 -25.46 -24.10 13.14
N THR A 1018 -25.96 -23.04 12.51
CA THR A 1018 -27.35 -22.96 12.03
C THR A 1018 -27.64 -24.04 11.01
N TRP A 1019 -26.79 -24.21 9.98
CA TRP A 1019 -26.98 -25.27 8.99
C TRP A 1019 -26.78 -26.66 9.59
N THR A 1020 -25.90 -26.80 10.59
CA THR A 1020 -25.71 -28.08 11.29
C THR A 1020 -26.97 -28.47 12.05
N MET A 1021 -27.51 -27.58 12.87
CA MET A 1021 -28.75 -27.82 13.61
C MET A 1021 -29.91 -28.13 12.67
N LEU A 1022 -30.01 -27.38 11.56
CA LEU A 1022 -31.04 -27.61 10.56
C LEU A 1022 -30.93 -29.01 9.93
N LEU A 1023 -29.73 -29.41 9.50
CA LEU A 1023 -29.50 -30.73 8.90
C LEU A 1023 -29.74 -31.84 9.92
N LEU A 1024 -29.29 -31.70 11.17
CA LEU A 1024 -29.57 -32.69 12.22
C LEU A 1024 -31.05 -32.79 12.58
N SER A 1025 -31.82 -31.71 12.45
CA SER A 1025 -33.28 -31.75 12.61
C SER A 1025 -33.99 -32.48 11.46
N MET A 1026 -33.37 -32.50 10.28
CA MET A 1026 -33.85 -33.25 9.10
C MET A 1026 -33.37 -34.71 9.08
N HIS A 1027 -32.28 -35.01 9.79
CA HIS A 1027 -31.58 -36.30 9.82
C HIS A 1027 -31.41 -36.83 11.26
N PRO A 1028 -32.51 -37.31 11.90
CA PRO A 1028 -32.46 -37.81 13.27
C PRO A 1028 -31.44 -38.93 13.48
N GLU A 1029 -31.21 -39.77 12.47
CA GLU A 1029 -30.23 -40.86 12.51
C GLU A 1029 -28.80 -40.36 12.80
N TRP A 1030 -28.45 -39.18 12.29
CA TRP A 1030 -27.15 -38.56 12.54
C TRP A 1030 -27.12 -37.79 13.85
N GLN A 1031 -28.26 -37.21 14.23
CA GLN A 1031 -28.42 -36.57 15.52
C GLN A 1031 -28.25 -37.57 16.66
N ASP A 1032 -28.84 -38.76 16.53
CA ASP A 1032 -28.77 -39.82 17.53
C ASP A 1032 -27.36 -40.40 17.61
N ARG A 1033 -26.70 -40.67 16.47
CA ARG A 1033 -25.28 -41.10 16.45
C ARG A 1033 -24.34 -40.07 17.07
N ALA A 1034 -24.56 -38.77 16.79
CA ALA A 1034 -23.78 -37.71 17.42
C ALA A 1034 -24.03 -37.68 18.93
N ARG A 1035 -25.29 -37.77 19.37
CA ARG A 1035 -25.65 -37.82 20.79
C ARG A 1035 -25.04 -39.03 21.49
N GLU A 1036 -25.07 -40.21 20.89
CA GLU A 1036 -24.42 -41.42 21.42
C GLU A 1036 -22.91 -41.23 21.58
N GLU A 1037 -22.24 -40.65 20.59
CA GLU A 1037 -20.80 -40.31 20.69
C GLU A 1037 -20.54 -39.32 21.85
N ILE A 1038 -21.35 -38.28 21.95
CA ILE A 1038 -21.22 -37.24 22.98
C ILE A 1038 -21.46 -37.82 24.37
N LEU A 1039 -22.58 -38.53 24.58
CA LEU A 1039 -22.90 -39.14 25.87
C LEU A 1039 -21.91 -40.24 26.25
N GLY A 1040 -21.39 -40.99 25.28
CA GLY A 1040 -20.37 -42.01 25.53
C GLY A 1040 -19.02 -41.44 25.98
N LEU A 1041 -18.66 -40.23 25.53
CA LEU A 1041 -17.40 -39.56 25.89
C LEU A 1041 -17.51 -38.65 27.11
N PHE A 1042 -18.64 -37.95 27.27
CA PHE A 1042 -18.81 -36.90 28.28
C PHE A 1042 -19.92 -37.19 29.31
N GLY A 1043 -20.82 -38.13 29.05
CA GLY A 1043 -22.04 -38.30 29.84
C GLY A 1043 -22.85 -37.00 29.88
N LYS A 1044 -23.29 -36.61 31.10
CA LYS A 1044 -23.92 -35.30 31.38
C LYS A 1044 -22.92 -34.24 31.87
N ASN A 1045 -21.62 -34.55 31.86
CA ASN A 1045 -20.60 -33.63 32.34
C ASN A 1045 -20.26 -32.59 31.26
N ARG A 1046 -19.65 -31.49 31.70
CA ARG A 1046 -19.18 -30.42 30.80
C ARG A 1046 -18.08 -30.94 29.85
N PRO A 1047 -18.09 -30.57 28.55
CA PRO A 1047 -17.08 -31.05 27.63
C PRO A 1047 -15.67 -30.49 27.91
N GLU A 1048 -14.70 -31.38 28.13
CA GLU A 1048 -13.27 -31.04 28.25
C GLU A 1048 -12.52 -31.17 26.91
N TYR A 1049 -11.40 -30.44 26.76
CA TYR A 1049 -10.64 -30.35 25.51
C TYR A 1049 -10.20 -31.71 24.93
N GLU A 1050 -9.57 -32.57 25.73
CA GLU A 1050 -9.00 -33.83 25.25
C GLU A 1050 -10.08 -34.71 24.63
N CYS A 1051 -11.28 -34.67 25.19
CA CYS A 1051 -12.43 -35.40 24.68
C CYS A 1051 -13.07 -34.74 23.44
N LEU A 1052 -13.04 -33.40 23.29
CA LEU A 1052 -13.50 -32.71 22.07
C LEU A 1052 -12.68 -33.09 20.83
N SER A 1053 -11.40 -33.42 21.02
CA SER A 1053 -10.53 -33.91 19.94
C SER A 1053 -10.93 -35.30 19.43
N ARG A 1054 -11.64 -36.09 20.25
CA ARG A 1054 -12.06 -37.47 19.98
C ARG A 1054 -13.43 -37.60 19.31
N LEU A 1055 -14.18 -36.50 19.17
CA LEU A 1055 -15.48 -36.45 18.51
C LEU A 1055 -15.34 -36.63 16.98
N LYS A 1056 -15.41 -37.87 16.51
CA LYS A 1056 -15.27 -38.24 15.10
C LYS A 1056 -16.59 -38.04 14.35
N ILE A 1057 -17.71 -38.48 14.91
CA ILE A 1057 -19.05 -38.34 14.31
C ILE A 1057 -19.41 -36.85 14.18
N VAL A 1058 -19.26 -36.06 15.24
CA VAL A 1058 -19.53 -34.62 15.19
C VAL A 1058 -18.65 -33.93 14.14
N MET A 1059 -17.37 -34.31 14.03
CA MET A 1059 -16.46 -33.75 13.03
C MET A 1059 -16.88 -34.10 11.61
N MET A 1060 -17.30 -35.34 11.35
CA MET A 1060 -17.83 -35.76 10.06
C MET A 1060 -19.07 -34.95 9.67
N ILE A 1061 -19.99 -34.74 10.62
CA ILE A 1061 -21.19 -33.92 10.43
C ILE A 1061 -20.79 -32.50 10.06
N LEU A 1062 -19.91 -31.85 10.84
CA LEU A 1062 -19.46 -30.49 10.58
C LEU A 1062 -18.80 -30.35 9.21
N TYR A 1063 -17.99 -31.32 8.78
CA TYR A 1063 -17.37 -31.28 7.45
C TYR A 1063 -18.38 -31.46 6.32
N GLU A 1064 -19.37 -32.33 6.47
CA GLU A 1064 -20.42 -32.49 5.46
C GLU A 1064 -21.33 -31.26 5.40
N VAL A 1065 -21.61 -30.61 6.53
CA VAL A 1065 -22.30 -29.32 6.57
C VAL A 1065 -21.47 -28.25 5.87
N LEU A 1066 -20.17 -28.14 6.14
CA LEU A 1066 -19.27 -27.19 5.48
C LEU A 1066 -19.15 -27.43 3.97
N ARG A 1067 -19.32 -28.68 3.51
CA ARG A 1067 -19.36 -29.04 2.09
C ARG A 1067 -20.66 -28.54 1.45
N LEU A 1068 -21.81 -28.86 2.04
CA LEU A 1068 -23.12 -28.52 1.49
C LEU A 1068 -23.48 -27.03 1.64
N TYR A 1069 -23.06 -26.42 2.75
CA TYR A 1069 -23.41 -25.05 3.13
C TYR A 1069 -22.16 -24.27 3.59
N PRO A 1070 -21.15 -24.07 2.73
CA PRO A 1070 -19.95 -23.32 3.09
C PRO A 1070 -20.30 -21.85 3.40
N PRO A 1071 -19.85 -21.28 4.53
CA PRO A 1071 -20.08 -19.87 4.84
C PRO A 1071 -19.53 -18.94 3.74
N ALA A 1072 -18.34 -19.22 3.21
CA ALA A 1072 -17.75 -18.49 2.10
C ALA A 1072 -17.95 -19.26 0.78
N VAL A 1073 -18.94 -18.85 -0.02
CA VAL A 1073 -19.33 -19.59 -1.24
C VAL A 1073 -18.39 -19.38 -2.43
N THR A 1074 -17.63 -18.28 -2.45
CA THR A 1074 -16.66 -17.95 -3.51
C THR A 1074 -15.42 -17.29 -2.91
N LEU A 1075 -14.23 -17.75 -3.31
CA LEU A 1075 -12.96 -17.11 -3.00
C LEU A 1075 -12.45 -16.35 -4.23
N ILE A 1076 -11.85 -15.18 -4.02
CA ILE A 1076 -11.39 -14.31 -5.11
C ILE A 1076 -9.90 -13.99 -5.00
N ARG A 1077 -9.22 -13.94 -6.15
CA ARG A 1077 -7.84 -13.47 -6.33
C ARG A 1077 -7.75 -12.52 -7.51
N GLN A 1078 -6.68 -11.73 -7.58
CA GLN A 1078 -6.37 -10.85 -8.68
C GLN A 1078 -4.95 -11.12 -9.16
N THR A 1079 -4.77 -11.19 -10.47
CA THR A 1079 -3.44 -11.26 -11.08
C THR A 1079 -2.76 -9.91 -10.99
N TYR A 1080 -1.60 -9.84 -10.35
CA TYR A 1080 -0.82 -8.60 -10.26
C TYR A 1080 0.06 -8.37 -11.52
N LYS A 1081 0.53 -9.45 -12.12
CA LYS A 1081 1.28 -9.46 -13.38
C LYS A 1081 0.71 -10.51 -14.35
N GLN A 1082 1.36 -10.68 -15.50
CA GLN A 1082 1.04 -11.80 -16.38
C GLN A 1082 1.33 -13.13 -15.66
N MET A 1083 0.31 -13.98 -15.54
CA MET A 1083 0.35 -15.25 -14.82
C MET A 1083 -0.17 -16.37 -15.69
N GLU A 1084 0.46 -17.53 -15.64
CA GLU A 1084 -0.03 -18.75 -16.28
C GLU A 1084 -0.73 -19.63 -15.24
N ILE A 1085 -1.96 -20.04 -15.51
CA ILE A 1085 -2.75 -20.95 -14.67
C ILE A 1085 -3.40 -21.96 -15.61
N GLY A 1086 -3.14 -23.26 -15.41
CA GLY A 1086 -3.72 -24.32 -16.24
C GLY A 1086 -3.45 -24.16 -17.74
N GLY A 1087 -2.25 -23.71 -18.12
CA GLY A 1087 -1.86 -23.47 -19.51
C GLY A 1087 -2.47 -22.22 -20.15
N ILE A 1088 -3.19 -21.38 -19.38
CA ILE A 1088 -3.78 -20.12 -19.85
C ILE A 1088 -3.04 -18.96 -19.21
N THR A 1089 -2.65 -18.00 -20.03
CA THR A 1089 -1.95 -16.79 -19.62
C THR A 1089 -2.90 -15.63 -19.43
N TYR A 1090 -2.98 -15.15 -18.19
CA TYR A 1090 -3.80 -14.04 -17.75
C TYR A 1090 -2.93 -12.79 -17.53
N PRO A 1091 -3.27 -11.62 -18.11
CA PRO A 1091 -2.55 -10.38 -17.83
C PRO A 1091 -2.86 -9.84 -16.43
N ALA A 1092 -2.13 -8.81 -16.02
CA ALA A 1092 -2.40 -8.06 -14.78
C ALA A 1092 -3.83 -7.47 -14.76
N GLY A 1093 -4.50 -7.59 -13.62
CA GLY A 1093 -5.82 -7.02 -13.35
C GLY A 1093 -7.00 -7.94 -13.64
N VAL A 1094 -6.77 -9.22 -13.94
CA VAL A 1094 -7.82 -10.23 -14.09
C VAL A 1094 -8.21 -10.75 -12.71
N ILE A 1095 -9.51 -10.81 -12.42
CA ILE A 1095 -10.03 -11.41 -11.19
C ILE A 1095 -10.21 -12.92 -11.43
N ILE A 1096 -9.62 -13.75 -10.59
CA ILE A 1096 -9.84 -15.20 -10.56
C ILE A 1096 -10.87 -15.48 -9.46
N GLU A 1097 -12.00 -16.08 -9.83
CA GLU A 1097 -13.07 -16.52 -8.93
C GLU A 1097 -12.99 -18.04 -8.77
N LEU A 1098 -12.96 -18.51 -7.52
CA LEU A 1098 -12.91 -19.90 -7.12
C LEU A 1098 -14.22 -20.21 -6.37
N PRO A 1099 -15.29 -20.67 -7.06
CA PRO A 1099 -16.59 -20.90 -6.43
C PRO A 1099 -16.55 -22.20 -5.63
N VAL A 1100 -16.23 -22.07 -4.33
CA VAL A 1100 -16.18 -23.19 -3.38
C VAL A 1100 -17.46 -24.02 -3.42
N LEU A 1101 -18.62 -23.36 -3.49
CA LEU A 1101 -19.91 -24.04 -3.57
C LEU A 1101 -20.06 -24.91 -4.83
N LEU A 1102 -19.53 -24.47 -5.99
CA LEU A 1102 -19.59 -25.29 -7.20
C LEU A 1102 -18.63 -26.49 -7.12
N ILE A 1103 -17.45 -26.30 -6.54
CA ILE A 1103 -16.47 -27.38 -6.33
C ILE A 1103 -17.04 -28.43 -5.36
N HIS A 1104 -17.74 -28.00 -4.30
CA HIS A 1104 -18.31 -28.88 -3.28
C HIS A 1104 -19.58 -29.61 -3.72
N HIS A 1105 -20.24 -29.11 -4.77
CA HIS A 1105 -21.44 -29.68 -5.37
C HIS A 1105 -21.17 -30.35 -6.74
N ASP A 1106 -19.91 -30.51 -7.14
CA ASP A 1106 -19.55 -31.16 -8.40
C ASP A 1106 -19.66 -32.70 -8.27
N SER A 1107 -20.59 -33.29 -9.02
CA SER A 1107 -20.83 -34.75 -9.02
C SER A 1107 -19.65 -35.56 -9.55
N ASP A 1108 -18.78 -34.98 -10.38
CA ASP A 1108 -17.59 -35.68 -10.87
C ASP A 1108 -16.60 -35.92 -9.73
N ILE A 1109 -16.51 -34.94 -8.81
CA ILE A 1109 -15.61 -34.92 -7.66
C ILE A 1109 -16.18 -35.72 -6.48
N TRP A 1110 -17.44 -35.47 -6.14
CA TRP A 1110 -18.09 -35.98 -4.92
C TRP A 1110 -19.01 -37.18 -5.14
N GLY A 1111 -19.22 -37.60 -6.39
CA GLY A 1111 -20.08 -38.74 -6.73
C GLY A 1111 -21.54 -38.34 -7.02
N SER A 1112 -22.35 -39.32 -7.42
CA SER A 1112 -23.76 -39.11 -7.75
C SER A 1112 -24.63 -38.73 -6.56
N ASP A 1113 -24.18 -39.07 -5.34
CA ASP A 1113 -24.83 -38.76 -4.07
C ASP A 1113 -24.43 -37.37 -3.53
N VAL A 1114 -23.77 -36.51 -4.32
CA VAL A 1114 -23.23 -35.19 -3.91
C VAL A 1114 -24.25 -34.27 -3.24
N HIS A 1115 -25.54 -34.42 -3.51
CA HIS A 1115 -26.60 -33.61 -2.90
C HIS A 1115 -27.26 -34.29 -1.70
N GLU A 1116 -26.79 -35.46 -1.28
CA GLU A 1116 -27.23 -36.11 -0.06
C GLU A 1116 -26.37 -35.64 1.12
N PHE A 1117 -26.99 -35.50 2.30
CA PHE A 1117 -26.27 -35.29 3.54
C PHE A 1117 -25.66 -36.61 4.01
N LYS A 1118 -24.38 -36.83 3.69
CA LYS A 1118 -23.68 -38.10 3.95
C LYS A 1118 -22.36 -37.88 4.71
N PRO A 1119 -22.42 -37.65 6.04
CA PRO A 1119 -21.21 -37.48 6.85
C PRO A 1119 -20.19 -38.62 6.78
N GLU A 1120 -20.56 -39.88 6.46
CA GLU A 1120 -19.57 -40.98 6.35
C GLU A 1120 -18.50 -40.75 5.29
N ARG A 1121 -18.70 -39.82 4.34
CA ARG A 1121 -17.65 -39.43 3.38
C ARG A 1121 -16.34 -39.08 4.08
N PHE A 1122 -16.42 -38.47 5.25
CA PHE A 1122 -15.27 -38.00 6.01
C PHE A 1122 -14.73 -39.04 7.02
N ALA A 1123 -15.24 -40.28 7.03
CA ALA A 1123 -14.86 -41.31 8.00
C ALA A 1123 -13.36 -41.66 7.96
N GLU A 1124 -12.76 -41.66 6.77
CA GLU A 1124 -11.32 -41.89 6.57
C GLU A 1124 -10.52 -40.58 6.44
N GLY A 1125 -11.12 -39.45 6.83
CA GLY A 1125 -10.51 -38.13 6.75
C GLY A 1125 -10.75 -37.42 5.40
N ILE A 1126 -10.31 -36.16 5.34
CA ILE A 1126 -10.58 -35.25 4.20
C ILE A 1126 -9.97 -35.78 2.88
N SER A 1127 -8.78 -36.38 2.93
CA SER A 1127 -8.06 -36.83 1.72
C SER A 1127 -8.79 -37.93 0.96
N LYS A 1128 -9.62 -38.74 1.63
CA LYS A 1128 -10.40 -39.82 1.01
C LYS A 1128 -11.88 -39.48 0.82
N ALA A 1129 -12.31 -38.27 1.21
CA ALA A 1129 -13.72 -37.89 1.17
C ALA A 1129 -14.26 -37.61 -0.24
N SER A 1130 -13.38 -37.36 -1.20
CA SER A 1130 -13.73 -37.13 -2.60
C SER A 1130 -12.68 -37.75 -3.53
N LYS A 1131 -13.00 -37.84 -4.83
CA LYS A 1131 -12.03 -38.35 -5.82
C LYS A 1131 -10.79 -37.47 -5.96
N ASP A 1132 -10.93 -36.18 -5.65
CA ASP A 1132 -9.82 -35.24 -5.59
C ASP A 1132 -9.49 -34.89 -4.13
N THR A 1133 -8.30 -35.26 -3.70
CA THR A 1133 -7.79 -35.03 -2.33
C THR A 1133 -7.83 -33.56 -1.88
N GLY A 1134 -7.95 -32.60 -2.81
CA GLY A 1134 -7.90 -31.17 -2.57
C GLY A 1134 -9.18 -30.39 -2.87
N ALA A 1135 -10.30 -31.06 -3.16
CA ALA A 1135 -11.56 -30.37 -3.48
C ALA A 1135 -12.28 -29.78 -2.26
N PHE A 1136 -11.97 -30.24 -1.04
CA PHE A 1136 -12.56 -29.72 0.19
C PHE A 1136 -11.83 -28.45 0.67
N LEU A 1137 -12.48 -27.30 0.52
CA LEU A 1137 -11.91 -25.96 0.63
C LEU A 1137 -12.75 -24.97 1.47
N PRO A 1138 -13.49 -25.38 2.52
CA PRO A 1138 -14.36 -24.46 3.25
C PRO A 1138 -13.60 -23.35 4.00
N PHE A 1139 -12.32 -23.59 4.32
CA PHE A 1139 -11.41 -22.64 4.98
C PHE A 1139 -10.37 -22.03 4.01
N GLY A 1140 -10.48 -22.31 2.72
CA GLY A 1140 -9.46 -21.98 1.71
C GLY A 1140 -8.25 -22.91 1.76
N TRP A 1141 -7.15 -22.51 1.12
CA TRP A 1141 -5.92 -23.28 1.00
C TRP A 1141 -4.67 -22.38 0.97
N GLY A 1142 -3.50 -22.96 1.23
CA GLY A 1142 -2.20 -22.31 1.09
C GLY A 1142 -1.87 -21.33 2.23
N PRO A 1143 -0.94 -20.38 2.02
CA PRO A 1143 -0.47 -19.46 3.06
C PRO A 1143 -1.55 -18.50 3.58
N ARG A 1144 -2.73 -18.48 2.95
CA ARG A 1144 -3.89 -17.65 3.30
C ARG A 1144 -5.10 -18.49 3.73
N ILE A 1145 -4.87 -19.72 4.18
CA ILE A 1145 -5.89 -20.55 4.82
C ILE A 1145 -6.46 -19.81 6.05
N CYS A 1146 -7.73 -20.08 6.38
CA CYS A 1146 -8.42 -19.42 7.48
C CYS A 1146 -7.64 -19.56 8.80
N LEU A 1147 -7.17 -18.43 9.33
CA LEU A 1147 -6.46 -18.37 10.61
C LEU A 1147 -7.33 -18.90 11.77
N GLY A 1148 -8.64 -18.64 11.72
CA GLY A 1148 -9.61 -19.04 12.73
C GLY A 1148 -10.16 -20.46 12.58
N GLN A 1149 -9.61 -21.31 11.71
CA GLN A 1149 -10.16 -22.65 11.45
C GLN A 1149 -10.32 -23.49 12.74
N ASN A 1150 -9.27 -23.55 13.57
CA ASN A 1150 -9.30 -24.33 14.80
C ASN A 1150 -10.24 -23.71 15.85
N PHE A 1151 -10.30 -22.38 15.91
CA PHE A 1151 -11.22 -21.66 16.79
C PHE A 1151 -12.67 -22.01 16.45
N ALA A 1152 -13.07 -21.85 15.18
CA ALA A 1152 -14.43 -22.10 14.73
C ALA A 1152 -14.87 -23.55 14.93
N LEU A 1153 -13.97 -24.53 14.68
CA LEU A 1153 -14.28 -25.94 14.89
C LEU A 1153 -14.40 -26.33 16.37
N LEU A 1154 -13.57 -25.75 17.25
CA LEU A 1154 -13.69 -25.98 18.69
C LEU A 1154 -14.97 -25.37 19.27
N GLU A 1155 -15.29 -24.14 18.86
CA GLU A 1155 -16.53 -23.45 19.20
C GLU A 1155 -17.75 -24.26 18.74
N ALA A 1156 -17.77 -24.68 17.47
CA ALA A 1156 -18.89 -25.44 16.92
C ALA A 1156 -19.06 -26.81 17.61
N LYS A 1157 -17.96 -27.50 17.92
CA LYS A 1157 -18.00 -28.77 18.67
C LYS A 1157 -18.55 -28.59 20.07
N MET A 1158 -18.07 -27.57 20.81
CA MET A 1158 -18.54 -27.27 22.16
C MET A 1158 -20.05 -27.01 22.16
N ALA A 1159 -20.50 -26.10 21.29
CA ALA A 1159 -21.91 -25.74 21.18
C ALA A 1159 -22.79 -26.95 20.83
N LEU A 1160 -22.41 -27.74 19.82
CA LEU A 1160 -23.17 -28.93 19.44
C LEU A 1160 -23.20 -29.99 20.54
N CYS A 1161 -22.10 -30.19 21.27
CA CYS A 1161 -22.09 -31.13 22.40
C CYS A 1161 -23.13 -30.75 23.44
N MET A 1162 -23.10 -29.50 23.89
CA MET A 1162 -23.97 -29.03 24.97
C MET A 1162 -25.44 -28.96 24.52
N ILE A 1163 -25.69 -28.55 23.27
CA ILE A 1163 -27.05 -28.55 22.72
C ILE A 1163 -27.60 -29.97 22.61
N LEU A 1164 -26.83 -30.93 22.07
CA LEU A 1164 -27.31 -32.30 21.87
C LEU A 1164 -27.37 -33.13 23.17
N GLN A 1165 -26.64 -32.73 24.21
CA GLN A 1165 -26.78 -33.27 25.57
C GLN A 1165 -28.14 -32.92 26.20
N SER A 1166 -28.67 -31.75 25.90
CA SER A 1166 -29.88 -31.22 26.54
C SER A 1166 -31.14 -31.29 25.67
N PHE A 1167 -30.98 -31.30 24.34
CA PHE A 1167 -32.10 -31.18 23.42
C PHE A 1167 -32.07 -32.21 22.29
N LYS A 1168 -33.28 -32.58 21.86
CA LYS A 1168 -33.58 -33.19 20.58
C LYS A 1168 -34.09 -32.12 19.62
N LEU A 1169 -33.54 -32.11 18.41
CA LEU A 1169 -33.87 -31.13 17.38
C LEU A 1169 -34.89 -31.74 16.42
N GLU A 1170 -36.01 -31.05 16.21
CA GLU A 1170 -37.07 -31.40 15.26
C GLU A 1170 -37.29 -30.23 14.31
N LEU A 1171 -37.47 -30.49 13.01
CA LEU A 1171 -37.71 -29.41 12.06
C LEU A 1171 -39.10 -28.79 12.32
N ALA A 1172 -39.16 -27.48 12.51
CA ALA A 1172 -40.44 -26.81 12.71
C ALA A 1172 -41.24 -26.74 11.40
N PRO A 1173 -42.59 -26.88 11.44
CA PRO A 1173 -43.44 -26.72 10.26
C PRO A 1173 -43.33 -25.33 9.61
N ALA A 1174 -42.96 -24.31 10.38
CA ALA A 1174 -42.76 -22.95 9.90
C ALA A 1174 -41.49 -22.78 9.04
N TYR A 1175 -40.57 -23.75 9.05
CA TYR A 1175 -39.30 -23.63 8.34
C TYR A 1175 -39.49 -23.58 6.81
N THR A 1176 -38.84 -22.59 6.19
CA THR A 1176 -38.82 -22.44 4.73
C THR A 1176 -37.37 -22.54 4.20
N HIS A 1177 -37.08 -23.58 3.42
CA HIS A 1177 -35.72 -23.80 2.90
C HIS A 1177 -35.36 -22.81 1.78
N ALA A 1178 -34.65 -21.74 2.16
CA ALA A 1178 -34.32 -20.64 1.26
C ALA A 1178 -32.90 -20.09 1.52
N PRO A 1179 -31.84 -20.83 1.15
CA PRO A 1179 -30.47 -20.35 1.29
C PRO A 1179 -30.19 -19.17 0.35
N GLU A 1180 -29.48 -18.15 0.83
CA GLU A 1180 -29.02 -17.01 0.04
C GLU A 1180 -27.63 -16.55 0.46
N GLU A 1181 -26.75 -16.36 -0.54
CA GLU A 1181 -25.50 -15.63 -0.37
C GLU A 1181 -25.75 -14.12 -0.36
N ILE A 1182 -25.30 -13.45 0.71
CA ILE A 1182 -25.12 -12.00 0.78
C ILE A 1182 -23.64 -11.67 1.00
N ALA A 1183 -23.12 -11.97 2.19
CA ALA A 1183 -21.70 -11.98 2.51
C ALA A 1183 -21.27 -13.41 2.85
N THR A 1184 -22.12 -14.10 3.61
CA THR A 1184 -22.11 -15.53 3.91
C THR A 1184 -23.39 -16.18 3.39
N LEU A 1185 -23.43 -17.52 3.44
CA LEU A 1185 -24.60 -18.31 3.05
C LEU A 1185 -25.61 -18.44 4.20
N ARG A 1186 -26.66 -17.61 4.20
CA ARG A 1186 -27.63 -17.56 5.31
C ARG A 1186 -29.04 -18.02 4.92
N PRO A 1187 -29.87 -18.49 5.86
CA PRO A 1187 -31.28 -18.79 5.59
C PRO A 1187 -32.13 -17.51 5.60
N VAL A 1188 -32.79 -17.18 4.48
CA VAL A 1188 -33.50 -15.89 4.31
C VAL A 1188 -34.69 -15.72 5.28
N HIS A 1189 -35.35 -16.83 5.62
CA HIS A 1189 -36.54 -16.83 6.48
C HIS A 1189 -36.22 -17.29 7.91
N GLY A 1190 -34.94 -17.28 8.30
CA GLY A 1190 -34.50 -17.89 9.56
C GLY A 1190 -34.44 -19.42 9.49
N ALA A 1191 -34.15 -20.04 10.62
CA ALA A 1191 -34.04 -21.48 10.79
C ALA A 1191 -34.92 -21.92 11.97
N GLN A 1192 -36.23 -22.07 11.73
CA GLN A 1192 -37.17 -22.51 12.76
C GLN A 1192 -36.95 -23.98 13.08
N ILE A 1193 -36.65 -24.28 14.34
CA ILE A 1193 -36.44 -25.62 14.88
C ILE A 1193 -37.27 -25.75 16.16
N LYS A 1194 -37.90 -26.91 16.34
CA LYS A 1194 -38.53 -27.30 17.59
C LYS A 1194 -37.51 -28.07 18.44
N LEU A 1195 -37.16 -27.51 19.59
CA LEU A 1195 -36.34 -28.16 20.61
C LEU A 1195 -37.24 -28.99 21.51
N ARG A 1196 -36.79 -30.18 21.91
CA ARG A 1196 -37.42 -31.00 22.95
C ARG A 1196 -36.38 -31.38 23.98
N ALA A 1197 -36.65 -31.16 25.26
CA ALA A 1197 -35.70 -31.55 26.32
C ALA A 1197 -35.53 -33.08 26.39
N VAL A 1198 -34.34 -33.54 26.80
CA VAL A 1198 -33.97 -34.97 26.90
C VAL A 1198 -33.34 -35.30 28.24
#